data_AF-A0A2I0STD9-F1
#
_entry.id   AF-A0A2I0STD9-F1
#
_cell.length_a   1.000
_cell.length_b   1.000
_cell.length_c   1.000
_cell.angle_alpha   90.00
_cell.angle_beta   90.00
_cell.angle_gamma   90.00
#
_symmetry.space_group_name_H-M   'P 1'
#
loop_
_entity.id
_entity.type
_entity.pdbx_description
1 polymer ?
#
loop_
_entity_poly.entity_id
_entity_poly.type
_entity_poly.pdbx_seq_one_letter_code
_entity_poly.pdbx_strand_id
1 'polypeptide(L)'
;MARPVRSLTALAGSVGVAVLVVALPGSADAAGAETAVTIDAVTSEHDAPGAENPGRTVTGTADVTFTVHADSDDEPYAAVVSIAGYGAGTGTVSRRIDLAPGDCLPSCTLHAALDTAATKPFPGAESVAAPLVQDGDNDIHVEVLTARPSTVMADADVTVDNHLPVVTLPDLPGDDAWTGNEPVGLSADRELKVRAVATDAGGSGVSRVEFFSDHPAWPAPTGLADGGDGTWTGTVDTSKIYSALWTSQYVVAFDKEGHAGVPVRAYVLVDHGFTVTPAIGTVIRNLPSTVTVAYKYSGSLAQPFPRNLNYAYPVSTRVLLDGHVLATTPVTDFTYKGYPDRLYARLGDKPLPYGEHTLTFDVTDNRGAHGTAEIPVVVVSGVDPSWVSGFGEFPVAGKTWKPQATTTAEDGVSRAQTWTMAVDGKTIGTGSYPAQPSGSWKADTPGLHEFTLTTVSQFGDTSVTTEPLRVLAATTTKLGGPALTTYGARQALTATVTRTGDKPAAGAAVSLQFRPQGSTTWSTVAKATADSKGTARFTTTARRNGTWRAVTAEKKLTWTSSTSATVTGKVKATLTVKSPATGVHRGKNVTYHATSTPYVSGTKIHFQVRKSDGTWTTLTAARLNADGTAAGTLVFSRAGTYTVRAHRPAGTTLTDSYSTTWTVRVS
;
A
#
# COMPACT_ATOMS: atom_id res chain seq x y z
N MET A 1 20.24 13.52 -45.66
CA MET A 1 21.15 14.67 -45.81
C MET A 1 22.53 14.20 -45.42
N ALA A 2 23.32 13.86 -46.43
CA ALA A 2 24.67 13.32 -46.30
C ALA A 2 25.63 14.32 -46.92
N ARG A 3 26.74 14.60 -46.24
CA ARG A 3 27.95 15.13 -46.88
C ARG A 3 29.15 14.30 -46.43
N PRO A 4 30.04 13.88 -47.36
CA PRO A 4 30.94 12.76 -47.11
C PRO A 4 32.44 13.09 -47.31
N VAL A 5 33.29 12.12 -46.93
CA VAL A 5 34.66 11.77 -47.38
C VAL A 5 35.83 12.74 -47.08
N ARG A 6 36.89 12.23 -46.42
CA ARG A 6 38.17 11.88 -47.08
C ARG A 6 39.18 11.20 -46.14
N SER A 7 39.52 9.95 -46.47
CA SER A 7 40.85 9.37 -46.21
C SER A 7 41.83 9.88 -47.28
N LEU A 8 43.12 9.84 -46.98
CA LEU A 8 44.18 9.75 -47.99
C LEU A 8 45.46 9.20 -47.37
N THR A 9 45.98 8.17 -48.00
CA THR A 9 47.29 7.55 -47.79
C THR A 9 48.31 8.16 -48.75
N ALA A 10 49.55 8.31 -48.26
CA ALA A 10 50.85 8.26 -48.96
C ALA A 10 51.22 9.27 -50.07
N LEU A 11 52.31 10.04 -49.88
CA LEU A 11 53.63 9.88 -50.54
C LEU A 11 54.50 11.16 -50.49
N ALA A 12 55.77 10.95 -50.10
CA ALA A 12 57.01 11.55 -50.62
C ALA A 12 57.17 13.08 -50.83
N GLY A 13 58.21 13.61 -50.17
CA GLY A 13 59.30 14.34 -50.85
C GLY A 13 59.32 15.87 -50.74
N SER A 14 60.24 16.42 -49.93
CA SER A 14 61.09 17.61 -50.20
C SER A 14 61.81 17.99 -48.90
N VAL A 15 63.12 17.73 -48.76
CA VAL A 15 64.27 18.60 -49.09
C VAL A 15 64.39 19.86 -48.21
N GLY A 16 65.49 19.91 -47.44
CA GLY A 16 66.09 21.10 -46.84
C GLY A 16 66.20 21.00 -45.31
N VAL A 17 67.34 21.12 -44.64
CA VAL A 17 68.72 21.44 -44.99
C VAL A 17 69.58 20.77 -43.92
N ALA A 18 70.61 20.02 -44.32
CA ALA A 18 71.69 19.65 -43.40
C ALA A 18 72.49 20.90 -43.07
N VAL A 19 72.36 21.43 -41.85
CA VAL A 19 73.32 22.40 -41.32
C VAL A 19 74.48 21.62 -40.73
N LEU A 20 75.46 21.38 -41.58
CA LEU A 20 76.83 21.05 -41.22
C LEU A 20 77.37 22.24 -40.42
N VAL A 21 77.40 22.17 -39.09
CA VAL A 21 78.18 23.12 -38.28
C VAL A 21 79.65 22.67 -38.41
N VAL A 22 80.31 23.24 -39.41
CA VAL A 22 81.76 23.25 -39.52
C VAL A 22 82.29 24.11 -38.39
N ALA A 23 83.05 23.51 -37.49
CA ALA A 23 83.98 24.23 -36.64
C ALA A 23 85.05 24.90 -37.52
N LEU A 24 85.14 26.22 -37.46
CA LEU A 24 86.35 26.97 -37.81
C LEU A 24 86.53 28.11 -36.78
N PRO A 25 87.79 28.49 -36.49
CA PRO A 25 88.16 29.11 -35.23
C PRO A 25 87.80 30.60 -35.21
N GLY A 26 87.07 31.00 -34.17
CA GLY A 26 86.90 32.40 -33.81
C GLY A 26 88.24 32.98 -33.37
N SER A 27 88.64 34.04 -34.05
CA SER A 27 89.80 34.87 -33.74
C SER A 27 89.60 35.55 -32.39
N ALA A 28 90.68 35.64 -31.61
CA ALA A 28 90.71 36.43 -30.39
C ALA A 28 90.43 37.90 -30.71
N ASP A 29 89.40 38.45 -30.08
CA ASP A 29 89.31 39.85 -29.68
C ASP A 29 88.54 39.92 -28.36
N ALA A 30 89.05 40.75 -27.45
CA ALA A 30 88.66 40.81 -26.05
C ALA A 30 87.19 41.23 -25.83
N ALA A 31 86.41 40.32 -25.25
CA ALA A 31 85.16 40.54 -24.53
C ALA A 31 85.18 39.63 -23.29
N GLY A 32 84.71 40.12 -22.14
CA GLY A 32 84.90 39.49 -20.81
C GLY A 32 84.50 38.01 -20.77
N ALA A 33 85.34 37.19 -20.13
CA ALA A 33 85.12 35.76 -19.99
C ALA A 33 83.98 35.52 -18.99
N GLU A 34 82.73 35.36 -19.45
CA GLU A 34 81.64 34.93 -18.56
C GLU A 34 81.80 33.44 -18.19
N THR A 35 81.50 33.09 -16.94
CA THR A 35 81.49 31.70 -16.47
C THR A 35 80.49 30.88 -17.28
N ALA A 36 80.93 29.76 -17.85
CA ALA A 36 80.11 28.89 -18.72
C ALA A 36 80.30 27.41 -18.37
N VAL A 37 79.30 26.58 -18.62
CA VAL A 37 79.36 25.11 -18.42
C VAL A 37 78.88 24.37 -19.66
N THR A 38 79.62 23.34 -20.06
CA THR A 38 79.25 22.42 -21.15
C THR A 38 79.30 20.99 -20.66
N ILE A 39 78.27 20.20 -20.97
CA ILE A 39 78.29 18.75 -20.73
C ILE A 39 79.04 18.12 -21.89
N ASP A 40 80.19 17.51 -21.59
CA ASP A 40 81.08 16.93 -22.60
C ASP A 40 80.70 15.46 -22.88
N ALA A 41 80.27 14.74 -21.84
CA ALA A 41 79.84 13.34 -21.93
C ALA A 41 78.95 12.87 -20.77
N VAL A 42 77.99 11.97 -21.04
CA VAL A 42 77.21 11.20 -20.04
C VAL A 42 77.47 9.68 -20.15
N THR A 43 78.45 9.18 -19.42
CA THR A 43 78.94 7.79 -19.35
C THR A 43 77.93 6.73 -18.91
N SER A 44 77.98 5.43 -19.28
CA SER A 44 77.55 4.35 -18.37
C SER A 44 78.75 3.58 -17.81
N GLU A 45 78.63 3.00 -16.61
CA GLU A 45 79.71 2.20 -15.95
C GLU A 45 80.19 1.00 -16.80
N HIS A 46 79.41 0.58 -17.79
CA HIS A 46 79.70 -0.57 -18.66
C HIS A 46 80.21 -0.18 -20.05
N ASP A 47 80.37 1.12 -20.34
CA ASP A 47 80.93 1.57 -21.61
C ASP A 47 82.46 1.40 -21.65
N ALA A 48 82.97 0.94 -22.80
CA ALA A 48 84.41 0.90 -23.04
C ALA A 48 84.99 2.33 -23.05
N PRO A 49 86.20 2.56 -22.49
CA PRO A 49 86.79 3.89 -22.45
C PRO A 49 86.97 4.46 -23.87
N GLY A 50 86.32 5.60 -24.15
CA GLY A 50 86.38 6.30 -25.44
C GLY A 50 85.11 6.25 -26.32
N ALA A 51 83.99 5.72 -25.82
CA ALA A 51 82.70 5.80 -26.50
C ALA A 51 82.06 7.20 -26.34
N GLU A 52 82.33 8.10 -27.28
CA GLU A 52 81.66 9.41 -27.36
C GLU A 52 80.48 9.34 -28.35
N ASN A 53 79.24 9.56 -27.88
CA ASN A 53 78.12 9.97 -28.74
C ASN A 53 76.95 10.59 -27.94
N PRO A 54 76.16 11.51 -28.54
CA PRO A 54 74.93 12.06 -27.97
C PRO A 54 73.72 11.17 -28.34
N GLY A 55 72.96 10.71 -27.35
CA GLY A 55 71.81 9.80 -27.50
C GLY A 55 71.87 8.62 -26.53
N ARG A 56 72.21 8.90 -25.26
CA ARG A 56 72.83 7.95 -24.34
C ARG A 56 71.78 7.22 -23.51
N THR A 57 71.63 5.93 -23.75
CA THR A 57 70.99 5.01 -22.81
C THR A 57 71.99 4.72 -21.68
N VAL A 58 71.64 5.00 -20.43
CA VAL A 58 72.47 4.71 -19.24
C VAL A 58 71.82 3.65 -18.36
N THR A 59 72.65 2.81 -17.76
CA THR A 59 72.24 1.71 -16.87
C THR A 59 73.14 1.70 -15.64
N GLY A 60 72.55 1.57 -14.45
CA GLY A 60 73.27 1.48 -13.18
C GLY A 60 73.83 2.83 -12.68
N THR A 61 74.93 3.29 -13.27
CA THR A 61 75.58 4.56 -12.91
C THR A 61 75.76 5.42 -14.16
N ALA A 62 75.30 6.67 -14.10
CA ALA A 62 75.53 7.68 -15.14
C ALA A 62 76.75 8.54 -14.76
N ASP A 63 77.84 8.43 -15.54
CA ASP A 63 79.08 9.18 -15.32
C ASP A 63 79.12 10.47 -16.14
N VAL A 64 78.74 11.58 -15.55
CA VAL A 64 78.68 12.89 -16.23
C VAL A 64 80.05 13.57 -16.20
N THR A 65 80.61 13.82 -17.38
CA THR A 65 81.80 14.65 -17.59
C THR A 65 81.37 15.99 -18.16
N PHE A 66 81.80 17.08 -17.53
CA PHE A 66 81.45 18.43 -17.92
C PHE A 66 82.61 19.39 -17.68
N THR A 67 82.73 20.39 -18.53
CA THR A 67 83.78 21.41 -18.44
C THR A 67 83.18 22.71 -17.95
N VAL A 68 83.79 23.27 -16.90
CA VAL A 68 83.47 24.58 -16.35
C VAL A 68 84.55 25.55 -16.80
N HIS A 69 84.16 26.59 -17.53
CA HIS A 69 85.00 27.73 -17.86
C HIS A 69 84.75 28.82 -16.81
N ALA A 70 85.77 29.19 -16.04
CA ALA A 70 85.62 30.15 -14.94
C ALA A 70 86.15 31.54 -15.30
N ASP A 71 85.40 32.57 -14.94
CA ASP A 71 85.88 33.95 -14.89
C ASP A 71 86.76 34.16 -13.65
N SER A 72 87.90 34.84 -13.79
CA SER A 72 88.72 35.25 -12.65
C SER A 72 88.00 36.23 -11.71
N ASP A 73 86.99 36.95 -12.21
CA ASP A 73 86.19 37.89 -11.42
C ASP A 73 84.90 37.25 -10.83
N ASP A 74 84.63 35.97 -11.12
CA ASP A 74 83.46 35.21 -10.64
C ASP A 74 83.74 33.69 -10.58
N GLU A 75 84.67 33.32 -9.70
CA GLU A 75 85.09 31.92 -9.55
C GLU A 75 83.96 31.03 -8.98
N PRO A 76 83.73 29.84 -9.57
CA PRO A 76 82.75 28.88 -9.08
C PRO A 76 83.22 28.24 -7.77
N TYR A 77 82.32 28.11 -6.79
CA TYR A 77 82.63 27.45 -5.51
C TYR A 77 82.02 26.04 -5.40
N ALA A 78 81.08 25.68 -6.27
CA ALA A 78 80.56 24.33 -6.37
C ALA A 78 79.86 24.05 -7.71
N ALA A 79 79.78 22.78 -8.07
CA ALA A 79 78.89 22.28 -9.13
C ALA A 79 77.96 21.20 -8.56
N VAL A 80 76.69 21.22 -8.97
CA VAL A 80 75.69 20.21 -8.63
C VAL A 80 75.23 19.55 -9.93
N VAL A 81 75.45 18.25 -10.05
CA VAL A 81 74.93 17.45 -11.16
C VAL A 81 73.73 16.67 -10.62
N SER A 82 72.62 16.67 -11.33
CA SER A 82 71.41 15.98 -10.89
C SER A 82 70.66 15.32 -12.04
N ILE A 83 69.94 14.26 -11.73
CA ILE A 83 68.99 13.59 -12.62
C ILE A 83 67.68 13.42 -11.84
N ALA A 84 66.58 13.90 -12.42
CA ALA A 84 65.27 13.88 -11.79
C ALA A 84 64.35 12.88 -12.51
N GLY A 85 63.75 11.96 -11.75
CA GLY A 85 62.68 11.11 -12.28
C GLY A 85 61.31 11.77 -12.15
N TYR A 86 60.42 11.53 -13.11
CA TYR A 86 59.06 12.11 -13.11
C TYR A 86 57.97 11.05 -12.83
N GLY A 87 57.43 10.98 -11.62
CA GLY A 87 56.23 10.16 -11.32
C GLY A 87 56.07 9.82 -9.85
N ALA A 88 55.21 8.83 -9.54
CA ALA A 88 54.91 8.48 -8.15
C ALA A 88 56.13 7.82 -7.46
N GLY A 89 56.59 8.41 -6.36
CA GLY A 89 57.71 7.87 -5.58
C GLY A 89 59.10 8.20 -6.12
N THR A 90 59.20 8.93 -7.24
CA THR A 90 60.50 9.37 -7.79
C THR A 90 61.13 10.47 -6.94
N GLY A 91 62.42 10.73 -7.17
CA GLY A 91 63.13 11.83 -6.56
C GLY A 91 64.24 12.34 -7.48
N THR A 92 65.22 12.99 -6.88
CA THR A 92 66.38 13.51 -7.60
C THR A 92 67.63 12.88 -7.04
N VAL A 93 68.39 12.20 -7.89
CA VAL A 93 69.76 11.80 -7.55
C VAL A 93 70.64 12.99 -7.88
N SER A 94 71.42 13.46 -6.91
CA SER A 94 72.30 14.61 -7.12
C SER A 94 73.67 14.40 -6.48
N ARG A 95 74.68 14.96 -7.12
CA ARG A 95 76.06 14.98 -6.65
C ARG A 95 76.58 16.40 -6.64
N ARG A 96 77.02 16.86 -5.47
CA ARG A 96 77.70 18.14 -5.29
C ARG A 96 79.21 17.93 -5.31
N ILE A 97 79.92 18.78 -6.03
CA ILE A 97 81.37 18.89 -6.08
C ILE A 97 81.72 20.29 -5.58
N ASP A 98 82.42 20.39 -4.45
CA ASP A 98 82.91 21.68 -3.95
C ASP A 98 84.25 22.02 -4.62
N LEU A 99 84.42 23.28 -5.01
CA LEU A 99 85.58 23.78 -5.75
C LEU A 99 86.33 24.79 -4.87
N ALA A 100 87.65 24.67 -4.82
CA ALA A 100 88.50 25.66 -4.16
C ALA A 100 88.83 26.81 -5.12
N PRO A 101 89.15 28.01 -4.59
CA PRO A 101 89.57 29.13 -5.42
C PRO A 101 90.76 28.77 -6.31
N GLY A 102 90.64 29.06 -7.61
CA GLY A 102 91.63 28.76 -8.64
C GLY A 102 91.55 27.36 -9.27
N ASP A 103 90.74 26.43 -8.76
CA ASP A 103 90.65 25.03 -9.27
C ASP A 103 90.23 24.96 -10.74
N CYS A 104 89.45 25.95 -11.19
CA CYS A 104 88.84 25.97 -12.52
C CYS A 104 89.27 27.16 -13.38
N LEU A 105 90.39 27.82 -13.06
CA LEU A 105 90.94 28.90 -13.90
C LEU A 105 91.99 28.38 -14.91
N PRO A 106 91.85 28.69 -16.22
CA PRO A 106 90.68 29.31 -16.88
C PRO A 106 89.53 28.31 -17.13
N SER A 107 89.79 27.01 -17.00
CA SER A 107 88.77 25.96 -17.08
C SER A 107 89.19 24.69 -16.32
N CYS A 108 88.23 23.91 -15.84
CA CYS A 108 88.43 22.55 -15.33
C CYS A 108 87.43 21.58 -15.97
N THR A 109 87.82 20.31 -16.07
CA THR A 109 86.90 19.21 -16.41
C THR A 109 86.59 18.44 -15.13
N LEU A 110 85.31 18.26 -14.85
CA LEU A 110 84.80 17.60 -13.65
C LEU A 110 84.04 16.33 -14.04
N HIS A 111 84.01 15.37 -13.10
CA HIS A 111 83.32 14.10 -13.27
C HIS A 111 82.38 13.86 -12.09
N ALA A 112 81.13 13.50 -12.38
CA ALA A 112 80.11 13.16 -11.39
C ALA A 112 79.44 11.83 -11.74
N ALA A 113 79.54 10.85 -10.84
CA ALA A 113 78.78 9.61 -10.93
C ALA A 113 77.41 9.77 -10.25
N LEU A 114 76.33 9.51 -10.98
CA LEU A 114 74.96 9.48 -10.49
C LEU A 114 74.44 8.04 -10.54
N ASP A 115 74.12 7.46 -9.38
CA ASP A 115 73.52 6.13 -9.28
C ASP A 115 72.06 6.19 -9.79
N THR A 116 71.83 5.76 -11.03
CA THR A 116 70.50 5.74 -11.65
C THR A 116 69.65 4.60 -11.10
N ALA A 117 70.24 3.62 -10.42
CA ALA A 117 69.55 2.55 -9.71
C ALA A 117 69.22 2.90 -8.25
N ALA A 118 69.54 4.12 -7.81
CA ALA A 118 69.27 4.56 -6.44
C ALA A 118 67.76 4.50 -6.13
N THR A 119 67.42 3.95 -4.97
CA THR A 119 66.04 3.80 -4.49
C THR A 119 65.81 4.55 -3.18
N LYS A 120 64.54 4.84 -2.87
CA LYS A 120 64.12 5.33 -1.54
C LYS A 120 62.87 4.60 -1.05
N PRO A 121 62.69 4.41 0.27
CA PRO A 121 61.44 3.89 0.82
C PRO A 121 60.24 4.76 0.42
N PHE A 122 59.15 4.12 0.01
CA PHE A 122 57.91 4.81 -0.35
C PHE A 122 57.13 5.22 0.93
N PRO A 123 56.64 6.46 1.04
CA PRO A 123 55.86 6.89 2.21
C PRO A 123 54.61 6.03 2.45
N GLY A 124 54.47 5.46 3.64
CA GLY A 124 53.34 4.58 3.99
C GLY A 124 53.51 3.11 3.57
N ALA A 125 54.54 2.79 2.78
CA ALA A 125 54.92 1.43 2.40
C ALA A 125 56.46 1.30 2.48
N GLU A 126 57.00 1.40 3.69
CA GLU A 126 58.45 1.44 3.94
C GLU A 126 59.20 0.19 3.43
N SER A 127 58.50 -0.92 3.20
CA SER A 127 59.02 -2.14 2.58
C SER A 127 59.18 -2.06 1.06
N VAL A 128 58.66 -1.01 0.42
CA VAL A 128 58.75 -0.77 -1.03
C VAL A 128 59.79 0.32 -1.26
N ALA A 129 60.95 -0.04 -1.80
CA ALA A 129 61.99 0.89 -2.20
C ALA A 129 61.79 1.29 -3.67
N ALA A 130 61.17 2.45 -3.91
CA ALA A 130 60.88 2.94 -5.25
C ALA A 130 62.14 3.58 -5.89
N PRO A 131 62.34 3.42 -7.21
CA PRO A 131 63.46 4.02 -7.91
C PRO A 131 63.35 5.55 -7.90
N LEU A 132 64.48 6.23 -7.67
CA LEU A 132 64.54 7.69 -7.71
C LEU A 132 64.44 8.22 -9.14
N VAL A 133 65.01 7.48 -10.09
CA VAL A 133 65.05 7.78 -11.53
C VAL A 133 64.28 6.70 -12.27
N GLN A 134 63.46 7.07 -13.26
CA GLN A 134 62.63 6.10 -13.99
C GLN A 134 63.36 5.59 -15.23
N ASP A 135 63.02 4.39 -15.67
CA ASP A 135 63.39 3.96 -17.02
C ASP A 135 62.61 4.77 -18.07
N GLY A 136 63.28 5.09 -19.18
CA GLY A 136 62.78 5.99 -20.22
C GLY A 136 63.54 7.32 -20.26
N ASP A 137 62.92 8.33 -20.88
CA ASP A 137 63.54 9.64 -21.09
C ASP A 137 63.59 10.44 -19.77
N ASN A 138 64.77 10.95 -19.43
CA ASN A 138 65.07 11.76 -18.26
C ASN A 138 66.00 12.93 -18.66
N ASP A 139 66.16 13.90 -17.77
CA ASP A 139 67.04 15.05 -17.99
C ASP A 139 68.16 15.07 -16.93
N ILE A 140 69.40 15.23 -17.39
CA ILE A 140 70.54 15.56 -16.53
C ILE A 140 70.69 17.08 -16.49
N HIS A 141 70.70 17.62 -15.28
CA HIS A 141 70.85 19.04 -15.01
C HIS A 141 72.16 19.31 -14.26
N VAL A 142 73.04 20.13 -14.84
CA VAL A 142 74.28 20.61 -14.22
C VAL A 142 74.11 22.06 -13.82
N GLU A 143 74.30 22.35 -12.54
CA GLU A 143 74.20 23.67 -11.93
C GLU A 143 75.56 24.10 -11.37
N VAL A 144 76.16 25.18 -11.87
CA VAL A 144 77.42 25.76 -11.33
C VAL A 144 77.09 26.97 -10.48
N LEU A 145 77.55 26.93 -9.22
CA LEU A 145 77.32 27.95 -8.20
C LEU A 145 78.52 28.89 -8.08
N THR A 146 78.27 30.18 -8.25
CA THR A 146 79.28 31.26 -8.24
C THR A 146 78.96 32.31 -7.16
N ALA A 147 79.93 33.16 -6.82
CA ALA A 147 79.76 34.17 -5.77
C ALA A 147 78.79 35.31 -6.19
N ARG A 148 78.61 35.52 -7.50
CA ARG A 148 77.55 36.38 -8.03
C ARG A 148 76.21 35.61 -8.07
N PRO A 149 75.05 36.30 -8.04
CA PRO A 149 73.74 35.65 -8.11
C PRO A 149 73.40 35.00 -9.47
N SER A 150 74.41 34.66 -10.28
CA SER A 150 74.30 33.96 -11.55
C SER A 150 74.57 32.48 -11.34
N THR A 151 73.50 31.68 -11.41
CA THR A 151 73.61 30.25 -11.60
C THR A 151 73.81 29.96 -13.08
N VAL A 152 74.86 29.23 -13.43
CA VAL A 152 75.12 28.79 -14.80
C VAL A 152 74.67 27.34 -14.93
N MET A 153 73.86 27.03 -15.94
CA MET A 153 73.22 25.73 -16.11
C MET A 153 73.53 25.09 -17.47
N ALA A 154 73.59 23.77 -17.50
CA ALA A 154 73.53 22.97 -18.73
C ALA A 154 72.65 21.75 -18.53
N ASP A 155 71.87 21.41 -19.56
CA ASP A 155 70.96 20.27 -19.56
C ASP A 155 71.33 19.29 -20.67
N ALA A 156 71.08 17.99 -20.43
CA ALA A 156 71.20 16.96 -21.44
C ALA A 156 70.12 15.89 -21.28
N ASP A 157 69.41 15.60 -22.36
CA ASP A 157 68.45 14.49 -22.43
C ASP A 157 69.22 13.16 -22.33
N VAL A 158 68.75 12.26 -21.48
CA VAL A 158 69.31 10.92 -21.27
C VAL A 158 68.18 9.89 -21.19
N THR A 159 68.36 8.73 -21.82
CA THR A 159 67.44 7.61 -21.61
C THR A 159 68.02 6.73 -20.51
N VAL A 160 67.28 6.45 -19.46
CA VAL A 160 67.70 5.50 -18.43
C VAL A 160 67.05 4.15 -18.75
N ASP A 161 67.80 3.07 -18.72
CA ASP A 161 67.29 1.70 -18.88
C ASP A 161 67.98 0.82 -17.84
N ASN A 162 67.44 0.84 -16.62
CA ASN A 162 67.87 -0.05 -15.55
C ASN A 162 67.16 -1.42 -15.62
N HIS A 163 66.43 -1.69 -16.70
CA HIS A 163 65.64 -2.92 -16.89
C HIS A 163 64.62 -3.16 -15.78
N LEU A 164 64.02 -2.09 -15.27
CA LEU A 164 63.01 -2.15 -14.23
C LEU A 164 61.68 -2.62 -14.81
N PRO A 165 60.90 -3.40 -14.05
CA PRO A 165 59.61 -3.88 -14.51
C PRO A 165 58.60 -2.72 -14.58
N VAL A 166 57.75 -2.74 -15.60
CA VAL A 166 56.67 -1.75 -15.80
C VAL A 166 55.34 -2.41 -15.45
N VAL A 167 54.45 -1.66 -14.80
CA VAL A 167 53.09 -2.11 -14.49
C VAL A 167 52.06 -1.13 -15.02
N THR A 168 50.87 -1.62 -15.35
CA THR A 168 49.71 -0.81 -15.73
C THR A 168 48.45 -1.29 -15.02
N LEU A 169 47.48 -0.41 -14.85
CA LEU A 169 46.21 -0.68 -14.19
C LEU A 169 45.04 -0.50 -15.18
N PRO A 170 44.69 -1.53 -15.96
CA PRO A 170 43.69 -1.39 -17.02
C PRO A 170 42.27 -1.11 -16.51
N ASP A 171 41.96 -1.57 -15.29
CA ASP A 171 40.61 -1.52 -14.72
C ASP A 171 40.43 -0.41 -13.67
N LEU A 172 41.50 0.33 -13.33
CA LEU A 172 41.46 1.43 -12.37
C LEU A 172 41.76 2.77 -13.06
N PRO A 173 41.09 3.86 -12.65
CA PRO A 173 41.30 5.17 -13.23
C PRO A 173 42.72 5.68 -12.89
N GLY A 174 43.54 5.88 -13.91
CA GLY A 174 44.83 6.58 -13.80
C GLY A 174 44.66 8.10 -13.64
N ASP A 175 45.77 8.82 -13.57
CA ASP A 175 45.79 10.27 -13.35
C ASP A 175 44.99 11.06 -14.42
N ASP A 176 44.91 10.55 -15.66
CA ASP A 176 44.21 11.19 -16.79
C ASP A 176 42.69 10.95 -16.83
N ALA A 177 42.16 10.02 -16.02
CA ALA A 177 40.74 9.64 -16.07
C ALA A 177 39.77 10.72 -15.54
N TRP A 178 40.31 11.76 -14.90
CA TRP A 178 39.54 12.79 -14.19
C TRP A 178 38.88 13.85 -15.08
N THR A 179 39.14 13.86 -16.40
CA THR A 179 38.53 14.87 -17.29
C THR A 179 37.19 14.45 -17.88
N GLY A 180 36.66 13.26 -17.59
CA GLY A 180 35.34 12.89 -18.13
C GLY A 180 34.75 11.53 -17.76
N ASN A 181 35.43 10.70 -16.97
CA ASN A 181 34.91 9.37 -16.62
C ASN A 181 34.70 9.24 -15.11
N GLU A 182 33.57 8.61 -14.76
CA GLU A 182 33.10 8.38 -13.41
C GLU A 182 34.16 7.70 -12.53
N PRO A 183 34.28 8.04 -11.24
CA PRO A 183 35.13 7.29 -10.33
C PRO A 183 34.72 5.82 -10.38
N VAL A 184 35.68 4.92 -10.58
CA VAL A 184 35.49 3.49 -10.42
C VAL A 184 35.34 3.22 -8.91
N GLY A 185 34.12 3.43 -8.42
CA GLY A 185 33.70 3.05 -7.07
C GLY A 185 33.57 1.55 -7.00
N LEU A 186 34.68 0.87 -6.72
CA LEU A 186 34.66 -0.57 -6.47
C LEU A 186 34.10 -0.84 -5.08
N SER A 187 32.83 -1.26 -5.15
CA SER A 187 32.14 -2.28 -4.38
C SER A 187 31.67 -1.95 -2.96
N ALA A 188 30.35 -2.03 -2.82
CA ALA A 188 29.64 -2.20 -1.56
C ALA A 188 30.00 -3.52 -0.82
N ASP A 189 30.95 -4.31 -1.34
CA ASP A 189 31.21 -5.68 -0.92
C ASP A 189 32.38 -5.79 0.07
N ARG A 190 32.85 -4.67 0.62
CA ARG A 190 33.99 -4.62 1.55
C ARG A 190 35.29 -5.18 0.94
N GLU A 191 35.38 -5.23 -0.39
CA GLU A 191 36.49 -5.79 -1.14
C GLU A 191 36.81 -4.96 -2.39
N LEU A 192 38.08 -4.68 -2.65
CA LEU A 192 38.56 -4.06 -3.88
C LEU A 192 39.23 -5.14 -4.75
N LYS A 193 38.67 -5.39 -5.94
CA LYS A 193 39.31 -6.25 -6.94
C LYS A 193 40.32 -5.45 -7.74
N VAL A 194 41.57 -5.89 -7.73
CA VAL A 194 42.68 -5.25 -8.43
C VAL A 194 43.13 -6.16 -9.56
N ARG A 195 43.28 -5.58 -10.74
CA ARG A 195 43.93 -6.20 -11.90
C ARG A 195 45.06 -5.30 -12.37
N ALA A 196 46.25 -5.88 -12.47
CA ALA A 196 47.43 -5.22 -12.99
C ALA A 196 48.00 -6.02 -14.15
N VAL A 197 48.66 -5.35 -15.09
CA VAL A 197 49.44 -5.99 -16.15
C VAL A 197 50.87 -5.54 -15.97
N ALA A 198 51.78 -6.49 -15.74
CA ALA A 198 53.19 -6.22 -15.49
C ALA A 198 54.05 -6.87 -16.57
N THR A 199 55.00 -6.12 -17.09
CA THR A 199 55.95 -6.56 -18.12
C THR A 199 57.35 -6.14 -17.72
N ASP A 200 58.31 -7.04 -17.93
CA ASP A 200 59.72 -6.74 -17.79
C ASP A 200 60.35 -6.66 -19.19
N ALA A 201 60.92 -5.49 -19.52
CA ALA A 201 61.56 -5.25 -20.81
C ALA A 201 62.98 -5.85 -20.92
N GLY A 202 63.66 -6.09 -19.78
CA GLY A 202 65.05 -6.58 -19.72
C GLY A 202 65.20 -8.11 -19.75
N GLY A 203 64.10 -8.86 -19.66
CA GLY A 203 64.08 -10.32 -19.83
C GLY A 203 64.38 -11.16 -18.57
N SER A 204 64.60 -10.52 -17.40
CA SER A 204 64.68 -11.19 -16.09
C SER A 204 63.35 -11.81 -15.65
N GLY A 205 62.22 -11.23 -16.06
CA GLY A 205 60.87 -11.61 -15.68
C GLY A 205 60.41 -10.96 -14.37
N VAL A 206 59.10 -10.73 -14.24
CA VAL A 206 58.47 -10.20 -13.02
C VAL A 206 58.37 -11.30 -11.96
N SER A 207 58.85 -11.04 -10.75
CA SER A 207 58.83 -12.00 -9.63
C SER A 207 57.61 -11.87 -8.73
N ARG A 208 57.13 -10.64 -8.51
CA ARG A 208 55.89 -10.34 -7.77
C ARG A 208 55.35 -8.97 -8.15
N VAL A 209 54.06 -8.77 -7.91
CA VAL A 209 53.38 -7.48 -8.02
C VAL A 209 52.68 -7.19 -6.69
N GLU A 210 52.85 -5.99 -6.16
CA GLU A 210 52.26 -5.58 -4.88
C GLU A 210 51.34 -4.38 -5.05
N PHE A 211 50.20 -4.42 -4.36
CA PHE A 211 49.28 -3.30 -4.17
C PHE A 211 49.47 -2.68 -2.79
N PHE A 212 49.51 -1.35 -2.70
CA PHE A 212 49.64 -0.63 -1.43
C PHE A 212 48.99 0.77 -1.48
N SER A 213 48.98 1.48 -0.36
CA SER A 213 48.50 2.86 -0.25
C SER A 213 49.42 3.66 0.68
N ASP A 214 49.46 4.97 0.46
CA ASP A 214 50.14 5.93 1.33
C ASP A 214 49.33 6.27 2.60
N HIS A 215 48.08 5.81 2.69
CA HIS A 215 47.19 6.13 3.80
C HIS A 215 47.08 4.99 4.82
N PRO A 216 47.28 5.26 6.13
CA PRO A 216 47.44 4.23 7.17
C PRO A 216 46.18 3.40 7.47
N ALA A 217 45.01 3.80 6.95
CA ALA A 217 43.78 3.03 7.09
C ALA A 217 43.71 1.82 6.13
N TRP A 218 44.53 1.79 5.08
CA TRP A 218 44.61 0.66 4.17
C TRP A 218 45.46 -0.47 4.76
N PRO A 219 45.21 -1.72 4.35
CA PRO A 219 46.07 -2.84 4.75
C PRO A 219 47.50 -2.65 4.26
N ALA A 220 48.43 -3.37 4.90
CA ALA A 220 49.83 -3.46 4.46
C ALA A 220 49.93 -3.93 3.00
N PRO A 221 51.08 -3.70 2.33
CA PRO A 221 51.29 -4.12 0.95
C PRO A 221 50.85 -5.56 0.71
N THR A 222 50.00 -5.74 -0.29
CA THR A 222 49.33 -7.01 -0.61
C THR A 222 49.84 -7.53 -1.94
N GLY A 223 50.42 -8.74 -1.94
CA GLY A 223 50.84 -9.41 -3.16
C GLY A 223 49.65 -9.81 -4.03
N LEU A 224 49.75 -9.57 -5.33
CA LEU A 224 48.81 -10.04 -6.33
C LEU A 224 49.21 -11.44 -6.82
N ALA A 225 48.23 -12.24 -7.22
CA ALA A 225 48.44 -13.58 -7.77
C ALA A 225 48.73 -13.50 -9.28
N ASP A 226 49.75 -14.24 -9.73
CA ASP A 226 50.13 -14.36 -11.13
C ASP A 226 49.10 -15.19 -11.93
N GLY A 227 48.60 -14.62 -13.03
CA GLY A 227 47.69 -15.25 -13.97
C GLY A 227 48.39 -16.00 -15.13
N GLY A 228 49.72 -15.87 -15.26
CA GLY A 228 50.54 -16.59 -16.23
C GLY A 228 50.64 -15.96 -17.63
N ASP A 229 49.94 -14.85 -17.89
CA ASP A 229 49.95 -14.10 -19.16
C ASP A 229 50.46 -12.65 -19.00
N GLY A 230 51.15 -12.36 -17.88
CA GLY A 230 51.53 -11.00 -17.49
C GLY A 230 50.43 -10.25 -16.72
N THR A 231 49.25 -10.85 -16.54
CA THR A 231 48.19 -10.32 -15.68
C THR A 231 48.36 -10.79 -14.24
N TRP A 232 48.16 -9.86 -13.30
CA TRP A 232 48.20 -10.11 -11.87
C TRP A 232 46.88 -9.66 -11.25
N THR A 233 46.27 -10.50 -10.41
CA THR A 233 44.96 -10.20 -9.81
C THR A 233 44.96 -10.41 -8.30
N GLY A 234 44.16 -9.63 -7.60
CA GLY A 234 44.00 -9.79 -6.16
C GLY A 234 42.74 -9.11 -5.64
N THR A 235 42.38 -9.46 -4.42
CA THR A 235 41.28 -8.83 -3.69
C THR A 235 41.83 -8.25 -2.40
N VAL A 236 41.57 -6.96 -2.19
CA VAL A 236 41.99 -6.22 -1.00
C VAL A 236 40.77 -6.04 -0.09
N ASP A 237 40.85 -6.48 1.16
CA ASP A 237 39.80 -6.28 2.16
C ASP A 237 39.71 -4.78 2.54
N THR A 238 38.59 -4.14 2.19
CA THR A 238 38.29 -2.75 2.51
C THR A 238 37.33 -2.61 3.69
N SER A 239 36.90 -3.71 4.33
CA SER A 239 35.90 -3.74 5.42
C SER A 239 36.23 -2.85 6.61
N LYS A 240 37.53 -2.66 6.89
CA LYS A 240 38.04 -1.85 8.01
C LYS A 240 38.30 -0.39 7.64
N ILE A 241 38.26 -0.06 6.37
CA ILE A 241 38.43 1.32 5.88
C ILE A 241 37.10 2.04 6.11
N TYR A 242 37.11 3.28 6.61
CA TYR A 242 35.85 4.00 6.79
C TYR A 242 35.26 4.43 5.43
N SER A 243 33.91 4.44 5.34
CA SER A 243 33.21 4.86 4.13
C SER A 243 33.57 6.30 3.77
N ALA A 244 33.68 6.53 2.46
CA ALA A 244 34.03 7.77 1.80
C ALA A 244 35.43 8.30 2.12
N LEU A 245 36.35 7.39 2.48
CA LEU A 245 37.77 7.66 2.37
C LEU A 245 38.17 7.73 0.89
N TRP A 246 38.83 8.83 0.53
CA TRP A 246 39.43 9.06 -0.78
C TRP A 246 40.94 9.21 -0.61
N THR A 247 41.71 8.28 -1.18
CA THR A 247 43.17 8.23 -1.06
C THR A 247 43.77 7.71 -2.35
N SER A 248 45.09 7.76 -2.46
CA SER A 248 45.83 7.16 -3.57
C SER A 248 46.23 5.73 -3.25
N GLN A 249 46.23 4.91 -4.30
CA GLN A 249 46.59 3.51 -4.29
C GLN A 249 47.67 3.31 -5.34
N TYR A 250 48.61 2.45 -5.03
CA TYR A 250 49.78 2.23 -5.85
C TYR A 250 49.90 0.74 -6.14
N VAL A 251 50.34 0.43 -7.35
CA VAL A 251 50.75 -0.92 -7.70
C VAL A 251 52.16 -0.85 -8.28
N VAL A 252 53.01 -1.78 -7.84
CA VAL A 252 54.40 -1.88 -8.27
C VAL A 252 54.75 -3.31 -8.60
N ALA A 253 55.56 -3.50 -9.64
CA ALA A 253 56.12 -4.80 -10.01
C ALA A 253 57.57 -4.90 -9.54
N PHE A 254 58.05 -6.12 -9.29
CA PHE A 254 59.42 -6.40 -8.91
C PHE A 254 60.07 -7.38 -9.90
N ASP A 255 61.34 -7.18 -10.23
CA ASP A 255 62.14 -8.13 -11.02
C ASP A 255 62.54 -9.36 -10.16
N LYS A 256 63.29 -10.31 -10.72
CA LYS A 256 63.74 -11.52 -9.99
C LYS A 256 64.78 -11.22 -8.91
N GLU A 257 65.51 -10.15 -9.08
CA GLU A 257 66.56 -9.66 -8.19
C GLU A 257 65.96 -8.90 -7.00
N GLY A 258 64.69 -8.53 -7.08
CA GLY A 258 63.90 -7.88 -6.04
C GLY A 258 63.85 -6.35 -6.14
N HIS A 259 64.32 -5.76 -7.25
CA HIS A 259 64.21 -4.33 -7.50
C HIS A 259 62.78 -3.97 -7.94
N ALA A 260 62.27 -2.87 -7.39
CA ALA A 260 60.94 -2.37 -7.70
C ALA A 260 60.96 -1.49 -8.95
N GLY A 261 59.97 -1.66 -9.80
CA GLY A 261 59.66 -0.72 -10.87
C GLY A 261 59.06 0.58 -10.36
N VAL A 262 58.66 1.44 -11.30
CA VAL A 262 57.94 2.68 -10.98
C VAL A 262 56.50 2.32 -10.54
N PRO A 263 56.07 2.72 -9.33
CA PRO A 263 54.69 2.51 -8.92
C PRO A 263 53.69 3.29 -9.79
N VAL A 264 52.64 2.62 -10.24
CA VAL A 264 51.50 3.29 -10.91
C VAL A 264 50.45 3.67 -9.89
N ARG A 265 49.98 4.93 -9.99
CA ARG A 265 48.97 5.51 -9.11
C ARG A 265 47.56 5.32 -9.66
N ALA A 266 46.63 5.04 -8.77
CA ALA A 266 45.19 5.12 -8.98
C ALA A 266 44.52 5.87 -7.82
N TYR A 267 43.30 6.35 -8.04
CA TYR A 267 42.45 6.91 -6.99
C TYR A 267 41.22 6.03 -6.76
N VAL A 268 41.02 5.63 -5.50
CA VAL A 268 39.89 4.81 -5.07
C VAL A 268 39.10 5.55 -4.00
N LEU A 269 37.77 5.51 -4.15
CA LEU A 269 36.81 5.93 -3.15
C LEU A 269 36.20 4.68 -2.50
N VAL A 270 36.38 4.51 -1.20
CA VAL A 270 35.76 3.40 -0.46
C VAL A 270 34.31 3.75 -0.15
N ASP A 271 33.36 2.90 -0.53
CA ASP A 271 31.95 3.10 -0.23
C ASP A 271 31.30 1.82 0.33
N HIS A 272 31.00 1.82 1.64
CA HIS A 272 30.27 0.74 2.31
C HIS A 272 28.76 0.78 2.11
N GLY A 273 28.30 1.47 1.06
CA GLY A 273 26.89 1.64 0.73
C GLY A 273 26.18 2.67 1.59
N PHE A 274 24.85 2.60 1.60
CA PHE A 274 23.99 3.52 2.33
C PHE A 274 22.92 2.76 3.11
N THR A 275 22.45 3.36 4.19
CA THR A 275 21.39 2.76 4.99
C THR A 275 20.03 3.03 4.36
N VAL A 276 19.15 2.05 4.41
CA VAL A 276 17.74 2.19 4.00
C VAL A 276 16.82 1.82 5.15
N THR A 277 15.69 2.50 5.25
CA THR A 277 14.70 2.29 6.32
C THR A 277 13.30 2.30 5.71
N PRO A 278 12.74 1.12 5.39
CA PRO A 278 11.36 1.00 4.91
C PRO A 278 10.36 1.38 6.00
N ALA A 279 9.39 2.23 5.67
CA ALA A 279 8.29 2.63 6.54
C ALA A 279 7.13 1.63 6.44
N ILE A 280 7.33 0.43 6.98
CA ILE A 280 6.35 -0.66 6.99
C ILE A 280 6.24 -1.25 8.40
N GLY A 281 5.03 -1.66 8.79
CA GLY A 281 4.79 -2.36 10.06
C GLY A 281 5.15 -3.84 9.97
N THR A 282 5.15 -4.52 11.12
CA THR A 282 5.40 -5.97 11.22
C THR A 282 4.15 -6.81 10.93
N VAL A 283 2.97 -6.21 10.83
CA VAL A 283 1.74 -6.87 10.38
C VAL A 283 1.18 -6.09 9.21
N ILE A 284 0.96 -6.77 8.09
CA ILE A 284 0.54 -6.15 6.83
C ILE A 284 -0.59 -6.94 6.18
N ARG A 285 -1.38 -6.25 5.34
CA ARG A 285 -2.44 -6.90 4.55
C ARG A 285 -1.88 -7.46 3.25
N ASN A 286 -2.54 -8.48 2.71
CA ASN A 286 -2.18 -9.10 1.43
C ASN A 286 -2.45 -8.22 0.19
N LEU A 287 -2.67 -6.91 0.34
CA LEU A 287 -3.02 -6.05 -0.79
C LEU A 287 -1.77 -5.43 -1.43
N PRO A 288 -1.76 -5.24 -2.77
CA PRO A 288 -0.73 -4.46 -3.44
C PRO A 288 -0.61 -3.09 -2.78
N SER A 289 0.59 -2.74 -2.36
CA SER A 289 0.87 -1.47 -1.71
C SER A 289 2.23 -0.93 -2.09
N THR A 290 2.41 0.37 -1.87
CA THR A 290 3.69 1.05 -1.99
C THR A 290 4.19 1.37 -0.60
N VAL A 291 5.49 1.14 -0.37
CA VAL A 291 6.19 1.43 0.87
C VAL A 291 7.11 2.60 0.63
N THR A 292 7.11 3.57 1.53
CA THR A 292 8.12 4.63 1.51
C THR A 292 9.41 4.08 2.11
N VAL A 293 10.53 4.23 1.41
CA VAL A 293 11.86 3.82 1.90
C VAL A 293 12.69 5.08 2.08
N ALA A 294 13.08 5.36 3.32
CA ALA A 294 14.06 6.40 3.60
C ALA A 294 15.47 5.87 3.31
N TYR A 295 16.39 6.73 2.87
CA TYR A 295 17.79 6.36 2.66
C TYR A 295 18.72 7.43 3.23
N LYS A 296 19.92 7.01 3.63
CA LYS A 296 20.93 7.92 4.19
C LYS A 296 22.34 7.47 3.84
N TYR A 297 23.06 8.36 3.15
CA TYR A 297 24.48 8.26 2.85
C TYR A 297 25.34 8.77 4.03
N SER A 298 26.62 8.37 4.04
CA SER A 298 27.62 8.95 4.95
C SER A 298 27.82 10.45 4.64
N GLY A 299 28.20 11.24 5.65
CA GLY A 299 28.22 12.71 5.56
C GLY A 299 29.14 13.29 4.47
N SER A 300 30.17 12.54 4.05
CA SER A 300 31.09 12.90 2.97
C SER A 300 30.51 12.67 1.57
N LEU A 301 29.53 11.76 1.41
CA LEU A 301 28.81 11.53 0.13
C LEU A 301 27.55 12.39 0.00
N ALA A 302 27.02 12.91 1.10
CA ALA A 302 25.78 13.68 1.14
C ALA A 302 25.92 15.18 0.75
N GLN A 303 27.01 15.58 0.08
CA GLN A 303 27.26 17.00 -0.24
C GLN A 303 26.70 17.41 -1.61
N PRO A 304 26.06 18.60 -1.72
CA PRO A 304 25.54 19.10 -2.98
C PRO A 304 26.64 19.52 -3.96
N PHE A 305 26.40 19.27 -5.25
CA PHE A 305 27.19 19.79 -6.37
C PHE A 305 27.32 21.34 -6.28
N PRO A 306 28.48 21.96 -6.60
CA PRO A 306 29.67 21.42 -7.28
C PRO A 306 30.79 20.97 -6.33
N ARG A 307 30.57 20.94 -5.01
CA ARG A 307 31.63 20.64 -4.04
C ARG A 307 32.02 19.17 -3.99
N ASN A 308 31.20 18.29 -4.56
CA ASN A 308 31.50 16.87 -4.67
C ASN A 308 31.16 16.40 -6.09
N LEU A 309 32.17 15.94 -6.84
CA LEU A 309 32.02 15.33 -8.16
C LEU A 309 31.38 13.92 -8.07
N ASN A 310 31.21 13.38 -6.85
CA ASN A 310 30.70 12.04 -6.57
C ASN A 310 29.23 12.06 -6.06
N TYR A 311 28.32 12.73 -6.77
CA TYR A 311 26.91 12.80 -6.38
C TYR A 311 26.22 11.43 -6.52
N ALA A 312 25.90 10.81 -5.39
CA ALA A 312 25.23 9.51 -5.29
C ALA A 312 23.71 9.68 -5.11
N TYR A 313 22.91 8.90 -5.83
CA TYR A 313 21.46 8.86 -5.62
C TYR A 313 20.85 7.50 -6.01
N PRO A 314 19.80 7.04 -5.29
CA PRO A 314 19.10 5.79 -5.63
C PRO A 314 18.54 5.80 -7.06
N VAL A 315 18.65 4.68 -7.77
CA VAL A 315 18.10 4.49 -9.14
C VAL A 315 17.08 3.36 -9.23
N SER A 316 17.13 2.36 -8.34
CA SER A 316 16.13 1.30 -8.31
C SER A 316 15.96 0.69 -6.92
N THR A 317 14.81 0.06 -6.68
CA THR A 317 14.55 -0.72 -5.47
C THR A 317 13.93 -2.05 -5.82
N ARG A 318 14.59 -3.13 -5.40
CA ARG A 318 14.11 -4.50 -5.49
C ARG A 318 13.52 -4.90 -4.15
N VAL A 319 12.31 -5.45 -4.17
CA VAL A 319 11.67 -6.03 -2.97
C VAL A 319 11.58 -7.53 -3.16
N LEU A 320 12.05 -8.28 -2.17
CA LEU A 320 12.02 -9.73 -2.12
C LEU A 320 11.15 -10.18 -0.95
N LEU A 321 10.50 -11.33 -1.11
CA LEU A 321 9.77 -12.06 -0.08
C LEU A 321 10.43 -13.42 0.07
N ASP A 322 10.98 -13.70 1.24
CA ASP A 322 11.69 -14.95 1.54
C ASP A 322 12.78 -15.27 0.49
N GLY A 323 13.50 -14.24 0.03
CA GLY A 323 14.53 -14.34 -1.01
C GLY A 323 14.01 -14.40 -2.45
N HIS A 324 12.70 -14.42 -2.68
CA HIS A 324 12.10 -14.38 -4.02
C HIS A 324 11.70 -12.96 -4.41
N VAL A 325 12.12 -12.51 -5.60
CA VAL A 325 11.83 -11.16 -6.08
C VAL A 325 10.33 -10.97 -6.32
N LEU A 326 9.72 -10.04 -5.58
CA LEU A 326 8.33 -9.63 -5.78
C LEU A 326 8.21 -8.54 -6.84
N ALA A 327 9.06 -7.53 -6.75
CA ALA A 327 9.02 -6.36 -7.62
C ALA A 327 10.40 -5.71 -7.76
N THR A 328 10.59 -4.98 -8.86
CA THR A 328 11.69 -4.05 -9.06
C THR A 328 11.09 -2.72 -9.49
N THR A 329 11.32 -1.68 -8.68
CA THR A 329 10.75 -0.35 -8.86
C THR A 329 11.87 0.61 -9.28
N PRO A 330 11.92 1.06 -10.55
CA PRO A 330 12.87 2.10 -10.94
C PRO A 330 12.45 3.44 -10.33
N VAL A 331 13.42 4.25 -9.88
CA VAL A 331 13.16 5.53 -9.22
C VAL A 331 12.51 6.55 -10.17
N THR A 332 12.69 6.39 -11.48
CA THR A 332 12.02 7.20 -12.52
C THR A 332 10.50 7.07 -12.52
N ASP A 333 9.94 5.99 -11.98
CA ASP A 333 8.48 5.78 -11.90
C ASP A 333 7.80 6.73 -10.90
N PHE A 334 8.58 7.36 -10.01
CA PHE A 334 8.09 8.32 -9.01
C PHE A 334 8.92 9.60 -9.08
N THR A 335 8.88 10.27 -10.25
CA THR A 335 9.47 11.58 -10.58
C THR A 335 10.02 12.38 -9.38
N TYR A 336 11.34 12.55 -9.37
CA TYR A 336 12.15 13.34 -8.44
C TYR A 336 11.54 14.74 -8.16
N LYS A 337 10.63 14.81 -7.18
CA LYS A 337 10.04 16.05 -6.64
C LYS A 337 10.56 16.27 -5.22
N GLY A 338 11.80 16.69 -5.10
CA GLY A 338 12.26 17.48 -3.94
C GLY A 338 12.31 16.79 -2.57
N TYR A 339 12.31 15.46 -2.48
CA TYR A 339 12.62 14.74 -1.23
C TYR A 339 14.05 14.17 -1.31
N PRO A 340 15.04 14.81 -0.67
CA PRO A 340 16.43 14.41 -0.77
C PRO A 340 16.78 13.10 -0.03
N ASP A 341 15.82 12.45 0.65
CA ASP A 341 16.05 11.35 1.58
C ASP A 341 15.06 10.16 1.47
N ARG A 342 14.14 10.14 0.49
CA ARG A 342 13.08 9.11 0.39
C ARG A 342 12.75 8.67 -1.05
N LEU A 343 12.29 7.42 -1.20
CA LEU A 343 11.77 6.83 -2.43
C LEU A 343 10.58 5.90 -2.16
N TYR A 344 9.89 5.42 -3.21
CA TYR A 344 8.81 4.45 -3.10
C TYR A 344 9.21 3.08 -3.67
N ALA A 345 8.83 2.02 -2.98
CA ALA A 345 9.02 0.64 -3.41
C ALA A 345 7.67 -0.08 -3.50
N ARG A 346 7.42 -0.82 -4.58
CA ARG A 346 6.22 -1.68 -4.72
C ARG A 346 6.44 -3.01 -4.02
N LEU A 347 5.40 -3.55 -3.36
CA LEU A 347 5.39 -4.92 -2.82
C LEU A 347 4.90 -5.97 -3.84
N GLY A 348 4.87 -5.63 -5.13
CA GLY A 348 4.36 -6.49 -6.20
C GLY A 348 2.90 -6.20 -6.59
N ASP A 349 2.50 -6.72 -7.76
CA ASP A 349 1.15 -6.52 -8.33
C ASP A 349 0.16 -7.62 -7.90
N LYS A 350 0.66 -8.66 -7.23
CA LYS A 350 -0.14 -9.79 -6.74
C LYS A 350 -0.29 -9.70 -5.22
N PRO A 351 -1.40 -10.23 -4.67
CA PRO A 351 -1.54 -10.37 -3.24
C PRO A 351 -0.37 -11.15 -2.62
N LEU A 352 0.12 -10.68 -1.48
CA LEU A 352 1.13 -11.40 -0.72
C LEU A 352 0.53 -12.69 -0.13
N PRO A 353 1.27 -13.81 -0.10
CA PRO A 353 0.82 -15.01 0.59
C PRO A 353 0.65 -14.72 2.09
N TYR A 354 -0.31 -15.38 2.71
CA TYR A 354 -0.57 -15.26 4.15
C TYR A 354 0.46 -16.03 4.98
N GLY A 355 0.84 -15.49 6.14
CA GLY A 355 1.78 -16.14 7.06
C GLY A 355 2.94 -15.26 7.50
N GLU A 356 3.92 -15.87 8.15
CA GLU A 356 5.18 -15.23 8.52
C GLU A 356 6.13 -15.22 7.32
N HIS A 357 6.67 -14.05 7.00
CA HIS A 357 7.57 -13.83 5.88
C HIS A 357 8.66 -12.83 6.25
N THR A 358 9.73 -12.82 5.47
CA THR A 358 10.76 -11.77 5.52
C THR A 358 10.72 -10.95 4.24
N LEU A 359 10.49 -9.64 4.37
CA LEU A 359 10.64 -8.70 3.27
C LEU A 359 12.06 -8.14 3.26
N THR A 360 12.75 -8.31 2.14
CA THR A 360 14.05 -7.70 1.90
C THR A 360 13.89 -6.54 0.91
N PHE A 361 14.25 -5.34 1.34
CA PHE A 361 14.35 -4.17 0.49
C PHE A 361 15.81 -3.98 0.10
N ASP A 362 16.09 -4.02 -1.19
CA ASP A 362 17.42 -3.85 -1.76
C ASP A 362 17.40 -2.65 -2.73
N VAL A 363 18.01 -1.54 -2.31
CA VAL A 363 18.03 -0.29 -3.08
C VAL A 363 19.40 -0.14 -3.74
N THR A 364 19.42 0.04 -5.06
CA THR A 364 20.66 0.29 -5.83
C THR A 364 20.73 1.76 -6.23
N ASP A 365 21.92 2.36 -6.13
CA ASP A 365 22.19 3.74 -6.58
C ASP A 365 22.83 3.82 -7.98
N ASN A 366 23.04 5.04 -8.47
CA ASN A 366 23.59 5.31 -9.81
C ASN A 366 25.03 4.80 -10.02
N ARG A 367 25.70 4.34 -8.97
CA ARG A 367 27.06 3.78 -9.01
C ARG A 367 27.06 2.26 -8.83
N GLY A 368 25.89 1.65 -8.60
CA GLY A 368 25.74 0.23 -8.33
C GLY A 368 25.89 -0.16 -6.85
N ALA A 369 25.97 0.80 -5.93
CA ALA A 369 26.04 0.49 -4.50
C ALA A 369 24.64 0.10 -3.97
N HIS A 370 24.62 -0.84 -3.03
CA HIS A 370 23.37 -1.39 -2.47
C HIS A 370 23.16 -0.93 -1.02
N GLY A 371 21.91 -0.60 -0.69
CA GLY A 371 21.42 -0.42 0.67
C GLY A 371 20.32 -1.44 0.94
N THR A 372 20.52 -2.32 1.92
CA THR A 372 19.60 -3.42 2.23
C THR A 372 18.93 -3.26 3.60
N ALA A 373 17.67 -3.69 3.69
CA ALA A 373 16.95 -3.85 4.96
C ALA A 373 16.05 -5.07 4.92
N GLU A 374 16.10 -5.88 5.97
CA GLU A 374 15.24 -7.05 6.16
C GLU A 374 14.23 -6.77 7.27
N ILE A 375 12.96 -7.04 6.99
CA ILE A 375 11.86 -6.80 7.92
C ILE A 375 11.02 -8.06 8.02
N PRO A 376 10.95 -8.71 9.21
CA PRO A 376 10.01 -9.78 9.44
C PRO A 376 8.59 -9.20 9.47
N VAL A 377 7.69 -9.81 8.69
CA VAL A 377 6.28 -9.40 8.59
C VAL A 377 5.36 -10.60 8.74
N VAL A 378 4.17 -10.35 9.27
CA VAL A 378 3.04 -11.30 9.25
C VAL A 378 2.00 -10.75 8.28
N VAL A 379 1.78 -11.47 7.19
CA VAL A 379 0.75 -11.14 6.21
C VAL A 379 -0.56 -11.78 6.64
N VAL A 380 -1.57 -10.96 6.91
CA VAL A 380 -2.85 -11.38 7.47
C VAL A 380 -4.02 -11.05 6.54
N SER A 381 -5.08 -11.85 6.61
CA SER A 381 -6.35 -11.56 5.95
C SER A 381 -7.25 -10.68 6.83
N GLY A 382 -8.18 -9.97 6.19
CA GLY A 382 -9.28 -9.35 6.91
C GLY A 382 -10.19 -10.40 7.54
N VAL A 383 -10.79 -10.07 8.68
CA VAL A 383 -11.81 -10.93 9.30
C VAL A 383 -13.18 -10.43 8.86
N ASP A 384 -13.81 -11.17 7.95
CA ASP A 384 -15.06 -10.79 7.32
C ASP A 384 -16.26 -11.31 8.13
N PRO A 385 -17.11 -10.42 8.68
CA PRO A 385 -18.34 -10.82 9.31
C PRO A 385 -19.45 -11.13 8.28
N SER A 386 -20.20 -12.20 8.52
CA SER A 386 -21.33 -12.63 7.69
C SER A 386 -22.57 -12.91 8.53
N TRP A 387 -23.72 -12.33 8.19
CA TRP A 387 -24.98 -12.59 8.90
C TRP A 387 -25.51 -14.00 8.59
N VAL A 388 -25.83 -14.78 9.64
CA VAL A 388 -26.32 -16.17 9.47
C VAL A 388 -27.79 -16.32 9.82
N SER A 389 -28.35 -15.47 10.67
CA SER A 389 -29.77 -15.51 11.02
C SER A 389 -30.29 -14.15 11.50
N GLY A 390 -31.61 -13.99 11.46
CA GLY A 390 -32.29 -12.76 11.87
C GLY A 390 -32.64 -11.79 10.73
N PHE A 391 -32.54 -12.17 9.45
CA PHE A 391 -32.88 -11.25 8.34
C PHE A 391 -33.85 -11.85 7.29
N GLY A 392 -34.37 -13.05 7.54
CA GLY A 392 -35.30 -13.75 6.62
C GLY A 392 -36.78 -13.37 6.77
N GLU A 393 -37.17 -12.71 7.86
CA GLU A 393 -38.56 -12.28 8.11
C GLU A 393 -38.61 -10.80 8.53
N PHE A 394 -39.75 -10.16 8.33
CA PHE A 394 -39.98 -8.81 8.83
C PHE A 394 -40.50 -8.87 10.28
N PRO A 395 -39.68 -8.52 11.29
CA PRO A 395 -40.14 -8.53 12.67
C PRO A 395 -41.34 -7.59 12.86
N VAL A 396 -42.20 -7.95 13.83
CA VAL A 396 -43.35 -7.14 14.21
C VAL A 396 -42.99 -6.27 15.40
N ALA A 397 -43.38 -4.99 15.36
CA ALA A 397 -43.07 -4.07 16.42
C ALA A 397 -43.57 -4.57 17.80
N GLY A 398 -42.70 -4.49 18.82
CA GLY A 398 -42.91 -5.01 20.16
C GLY A 398 -42.37 -6.42 20.40
N LYS A 399 -41.79 -7.07 19.38
CA LYS A 399 -41.13 -8.39 19.52
C LYS A 399 -39.61 -8.25 19.70
N THR A 400 -39.04 -9.23 20.40
CA THR A 400 -37.59 -9.37 20.53
C THR A 400 -37.04 -10.12 19.34
N TRP A 401 -35.90 -9.66 18.84
CA TRP A 401 -35.20 -10.17 17.68
C TRP A 401 -33.76 -10.52 18.06
N LYS A 402 -33.26 -11.63 17.53
CA LYS A 402 -31.95 -12.18 17.89
C LYS A 402 -31.11 -12.42 16.64
N PRO A 403 -30.47 -11.39 16.08
CA PRO A 403 -29.55 -11.58 14.97
C PRO A 403 -28.31 -12.37 15.42
N GLN A 404 -27.76 -13.14 14.51
CA GLN A 404 -26.49 -13.84 14.67
C GLN A 404 -25.66 -13.68 13.41
N ALA A 405 -24.35 -13.61 13.59
CA ALA A 405 -23.39 -13.59 12.51
C ALA A 405 -22.23 -14.55 12.83
N THR A 406 -21.49 -14.90 11.80
CA THR A 406 -20.22 -15.61 11.88
C THR A 406 -19.11 -14.71 11.38
N THR A 407 -17.86 -15.10 11.65
CA THR A 407 -16.67 -14.42 11.13
C THR A 407 -15.78 -15.43 10.45
N THR A 408 -15.32 -15.11 9.26
CA THR A 408 -14.40 -15.94 8.48
C THR A 408 -13.16 -15.14 8.11
N ALA A 409 -12.04 -15.81 7.98
CA ALA A 409 -10.79 -15.22 7.50
C ALA A 409 -10.20 -16.15 6.45
N GLU A 410 -9.69 -15.59 5.36
CA GLU A 410 -9.17 -16.38 4.24
C GLU A 410 -7.89 -17.15 4.60
N ASP A 411 -7.08 -16.61 5.52
CA ASP A 411 -5.85 -17.25 5.99
C ASP A 411 -6.08 -18.43 6.94
N GLY A 412 -7.32 -18.64 7.41
CA GLY A 412 -7.68 -19.69 8.37
C GLY A 412 -7.13 -19.51 9.80
N VAL A 413 -6.35 -18.46 10.07
CA VAL A 413 -5.67 -18.20 11.36
C VAL A 413 -6.18 -16.91 12.01
N SER A 414 -6.54 -15.91 11.21
CA SER A 414 -7.14 -14.67 11.65
C SER A 414 -8.53 -14.90 12.22
N ARG A 415 -8.84 -14.18 13.31
CA ARG A 415 -10.08 -14.34 14.07
C ARG A 415 -10.53 -13.00 14.63
N ALA A 416 -11.85 -12.83 14.76
CA ALA A 416 -12.39 -11.66 15.43
C ALA A 416 -12.11 -11.78 16.93
N GLN A 417 -11.11 -11.03 17.42
CA GLN A 417 -10.75 -10.99 18.83
C GLN A 417 -11.86 -10.34 19.65
N THR A 418 -12.45 -9.26 19.12
CA THR A 418 -13.64 -8.61 19.69
C THR A 418 -14.65 -8.27 18.61
N TRP A 419 -15.91 -8.12 19.02
CA TRP A 419 -16.98 -7.69 18.13
C TRP A 419 -18.01 -6.85 18.87
N THR A 420 -18.64 -5.94 18.14
CA THR A 420 -19.73 -5.08 18.62
C THR A 420 -20.84 -5.09 17.58
N MET A 421 -22.07 -5.29 18.03
CA MET A 421 -23.27 -5.25 17.20
C MET A 421 -24.17 -4.11 17.65
N ALA A 422 -24.66 -3.31 16.70
CA ALA A 422 -25.50 -2.15 16.94
C ALA A 422 -26.71 -2.12 16.01
N VAL A 423 -27.76 -1.41 16.44
CA VAL A 423 -28.93 -1.08 15.64
C VAL A 423 -29.12 0.42 15.68
N ASP A 424 -29.14 1.07 14.52
CA ASP A 424 -29.22 2.54 14.39
C ASP A 424 -28.18 3.26 15.28
N GLY A 425 -26.95 2.73 15.32
CA GLY A 425 -25.86 3.23 16.14
C GLY A 425 -25.92 2.88 17.64
N LYS A 426 -26.97 2.20 18.11
CA LYS A 426 -27.07 1.76 19.52
C LYS A 426 -26.64 0.31 19.68
N THR A 427 -25.65 0.06 20.54
CA THR A 427 -25.15 -1.29 20.83
C THR A 427 -26.24 -2.21 21.39
N ILE A 428 -26.34 -3.41 20.83
CA ILE A 428 -27.25 -4.50 21.24
C ILE A 428 -26.52 -5.78 21.65
N GLY A 429 -25.20 -5.83 21.45
CA GLY A 429 -24.35 -6.96 21.83
C GLY A 429 -22.86 -6.63 21.65
N THR A 430 -22.03 -7.23 22.50
CA THR A 430 -20.57 -7.20 22.40
C THR A 430 -20.03 -8.56 22.83
N GLY A 431 -18.85 -8.93 22.35
CA GLY A 431 -18.18 -10.14 22.83
C GLY A 431 -16.76 -10.27 22.32
N SER A 432 -16.17 -11.41 22.66
CA SER A 432 -14.79 -11.75 22.32
C SER A 432 -14.69 -13.21 21.91
N TYR A 433 -13.66 -13.55 21.13
CA TYR A 433 -13.38 -14.93 20.74
C TYR A 433 -13.33 -15.86 21.98
N PRO A 434 -13.91 -17.07 21.93
CA PRO A 434 -14.49 -17.76 20.76
C PRO A 434 -15.99 -17.49 20.55
N ALA A 435 -16.61 -16.56 21.29
CA ALA A 435 -18.04 -16.31 21.18
C ALA A 435 -18.40 -15.72 19.81
N GLN A 436 -19.40 -16.31 19.14
CA GLN A 436 -19.91 -15.82 17.86
C GLN A 436 -20.69 -14.51 18.05
N PRO A 437 -20.61 -13.56 17.09
CA PRO A 437 -21.38 -12.33 17.13
C PRO A 437 -22.89 -12.58 17.23
N SER A 438 -23.49 -12.05 18.29
CA SER A 438 -24.93 -12.16 18.53
C SER A 438 -25.44 -11.00 19.36
N GLY A 439 -26.73 -10.69 19.22
CA GLY A 439 -27.38 -9.62 19.96
C GLY A 439 -28.83 -9.92 20.25
N SER A 440 -29.43 -9.15 21.16
CA SER A 440 -30.86 -9.19 21.42
C SER A 440 -31.42 -7.78 21.37
N TRP A 441 -32.31 -7.54 20.41
CA TRP A 441 -32.90 -6.23 20.17
C TRP A 441 -34.43 -6.29 20.26
N LYS A 442 -35.04 -5.31 20.91
CA LYS A 442 -36.50 -5.17 20.92
C LYS A 442 -36.91 -4.18 19.85
N ALA A 443 -37.62 -4.66 18.84
CA ALA A 443 -38.06 -3.86 17.71
C ALA A 443 -39.26 -2.98 18.12
N ASP A 444 -39.05 -1.90 18.87
CA ASP A 444 -40.17 -1.10 19.40
C ASP A 444 -40.81 -0.17 18.35
N THR A 445 -40.04 0.23 17.34
CA THR A 445 -40.47 1.20 16.32
C THR A 445 -40.64 0.50 14.96
N PRO A 446 -41.74 0.72 14.23
CA PRO A 446 -41.85 0.28 12.84
C PRO A 446 -40.97 1.14 11.92
N GLY A 447 -40.40 0.53 10.89
CA GLY A 447 -39.52 1.26 9.96
C GLY A 447 -38.40 0.41 9.39
N LEU A 448 -37.46 1.07 8.72
CA LEU A 448 -36.18 0.48 8.36
C LEU A 448 -35.19 0.77 9.49
N HIS A 449 -34.47 -0.26 9.91
CA HIS A 449 -33.43 -0.21 10.92
C HIS A 449 -32.13 -0.75 10.33
N GLU A 450 -31.02 -0.11 10.63
CA GLU A 450 -29.70 -0.54 10.16
C GLU A 450 -29.01 -1.35 11.26
N PHE A 451 -28.66 -2.60 10.96
CA PHE A 451 -27.83 -3.42 11.82
C PHE A 451 -26.39 -3.26 11.39
N THR A 452 -25.52 -2.88 12.31
CA THR A 452 -24.08 -2.77 12.08
C THR A 452 -23.37 -3.82 12.93
N LEU A 453 -22.47 -4.58 12.33
CA LEU A 453 -21.54 -5.45 13.03
C LEU A 453 -20.12 -4.99 12.73
N THR A 454 -19.40 -4.65 13.80
CA THR A 454 -17.99 -4.28 13.78
C THR A 454 -17.18 -5.38 14.44
N THR A 455 -16.17 -5.89 13.76
CA THR A 455 -15.22 -6.87 14.27
C THR A 455 -13.83 -6.25 14.34
N VAL A 456 -13.08 -6.59 15.39
CA VAL A 456 -11.66 -6.25 15.52
C VAL A 456 -10.88 -7.55 15.59
N SER A 457 -9.91 -7.75 14.69
CA SER A 457 -9.07 -8.95 14.65
C SER A 457 -8.09 -8.99 15.82
N GLN A 458 -7.40 -10.12 16.03
CA GLN A 458 -6.32 -10.21 17.03
C GLN A 458 -5.13 -9.29 16.73
N PHE A 459 -5.06 -8.76 15.50
CA PHE A 459 -4.01 -7.86 15.04
C PHE A 459 -4.46 -6.38 15.04
N GLY A 460 -5.69 -6.09 15.50
CA GLY A 460 -6.23 -4.73 15.58
C GLY A 460 -6.95 -4.25 14.32
N ASP A 461 -7.04 -5.08 13.27
CA ASP A 461 -7.77 -4.72 12.06
C ASP A 461 -9.27 -4.67 12.31
N THR A 462 -9.92 -3.61 11.82
CA THR A 462 -11.38 -3.44 11.95
C THR A 462 -12.09 -3.75 10.64
N SER A 463 -13.14 -4.57 10.71
CA SER A 463 -14.08 -4.80 9.60
C SER A 463 -15.49 -4.42 10.03
N VAL A 464 -16.30 -3.94 9.08
CA VAL A 464 -17.68 -3.52 9.33
C VAL A 464 -18.59 -4.10 8.26
N THR A 465 -19.72 -4.67 8.68
CA THR A 465 -20.83 -5.06 7.79
C THR A 465 -22.13 -4.44 8.27
N THR A 466 -23.00 -4.08 7.33
CA THR A 466 -24.29 -3.46 7.60
C THR A 466 -25.40 -4.19 6.88
N GLU A 467 -26.50 -4.49 7.57
CA GLU A 467 -27.67 -5.14 6.99
C GLU A 467 -28.96 -4.40 7.37
N PRO A 468 -29.79 -4.00 6.40
CA PRO A 468 -31.05 -3.33 6.69
C PRO A 468 -32.14 -4.34 7.08
N LEU A 469 -32.83 -4.09 8.20
CA LEU A 469 -33.99 -4.87 8.62
C LEU A 469 -35.23 -4.00 8.73
N ARG A 470 -36.33 -4.46 8.14
CA ARG A 470 -37.62 -3.74 8.19
C ARG A 470 -38.55 -4.30 9.25
N VAL A 471 -38.98 -3.46 10.18
CA VAL A 471 -39.96 -3.77 11.22
C VAL A 471 -41.36 -3.36 10.78
N LEU A 472 -42.31 -4.30 10.81
CA LEU A 472 -43.73 -4.05 10.52
C LEU A 472 -44.44 -3.49 11.74
N ALA A 473 -45.41 -2.59 11.51
CA ALA A 473 -46.32 -2.21 12.58
C ALA A 473 -47.32 -3.35 12.87
N ALA A 474 -47.54 -3.65 14.15
CA ALA A 474 -48.62 -4.54 14.58
C ALA A 474 -49.96 -3.84 14.33
N THR A 475 -50.96 -4.58 13.86
CA THR A 475 -52.32 -4.07 13.65
C THR A 475 -53.29 -4.59 14.70
N THR A 476 -54.26 -3.75 15.08
CA THR A 476 -55.38 -4.12 15.93
C THR A 476 -56.68 -3.71 15.25
N THR A 477 -57.60 -4.67 15.08
CA THR A 477 -58.92 -4.43 14.48
C THR A 477 -60.01 -4.58 15.53
N LYS A 478 -60.90 -3.61 15.64
CA LYS A 478 -62.13 -3.70 16.43
C LYS A 478 -63.33 -3.57 15.51
N LEU A 479 -64.42 -4.26 15.82
CA LEU A 479 -65.67 -4.21 15.07
C LEU A 479 -66.81 -3.78 16.01
N GLY A 480 -67.61 -2.83 15.57
CA GLY A 480 -68.86 -2.43 16.22
C GLY A 480 -70.05 -2.52 15.26
N GLY A 481 -71.24 -2.73 15.81
CA GLY A 481 -72.49 -2.83 15.04
C GLY A 481 -73.69 -3.12 15.95
N PRO A 482 -74.91 -3.09 15.40
CA PRO A 482 -76.13 -3.34 16.18
C PRO A 482 -76.24 -4.81 16.60
N ALA A 483 -76.58 -5.05 17.87
CA ALA A 483 -76.83 -6.40 18.39
C ALA A 483 -78.16 -7.00 17.88
N LEU A 484 -79.14 -6.15 17.55
CA LEU A 484 -80.46 -6.54 17.06
C LEU A 484 -80.89 -5.64 15.90
N THR A 485 -81.32 -6.23 14.79
CA THR A 485 -81.84 -5.50 13.62
C THR A 485 -83.15 -6.14 13.14
N THR A 486 -84.03 -5.36 12.51
CA THR A 486 -85.23 -5.90 11.86
C THR A 486 -84.89 -6.48 10.48
N TYR A 487 -85.53 -7.59 10.10
CA TYR A 487 -85.33 -8.23 8.81
C TYR A 487 -85.53 -7.27 7.64
N GLY A 488 -84.65 -7.34 6.66
CA GLY A 488 -84.67 -6.47 5.47
C GLY A 488 -84.10 -5.07 5.71
N ALA A 489 -83.92 -4.65 6.97
CA ALA A 489 -83.31 -3.36 7.26
C ALA A 489 -81.79 -3.36 6.95
N ARG A 490 -81.27 -2.17 6.65
CA ARG A 490 -79.82 -1.94 6.52
C ARG A 490 -79.21 -1.91 7.92
N GLN A 491 -78.21 -2.75 8.16
CA GLN A 491 -77.35 -2.72 9.34
C GLN A 491 -76.01 -2.08 8.97
N ALA A 492 -75.59 -1.11 9.78
CA ALA A 492 -74.29 -0.47 9.66
C ALA A 492 -73.31 -1.13 10.63
N LEU A 493 -72.17 -1.59 10.11
CA LEU A 493 -71.05 -2.10 10.91
C LEU A 493 -69.82 -1.24 10.65
N THR A 494 -69.08 -0.95 11.71
CA THR A 494 -67.89 -0.11 11.64
C THR A 494 -66.71 -0.86 12.20
N ALA A 495 -65.67 -1.02 11.40
CA ALA A 495 -64.39 -1.53 11.86
C ALA A 495 -63.40 -0.38 12.04
N THR A 496 -62.67 -0.37 13.16
CA THR A 496 -61.57 0.55 13.41
C THR A 496 -60.26 -0.23 13.45
N VAL A 497 -59.29 0.22 12.67
CA VAL A 497 -57.98 -0.41 12.53
C VAL A 497 -56.89 0.57 12.99
N THR A 498 -56.15 0.17 14.02
CA THR A 498 -54.99 0.90 14.53
C THR A 498 -53.71 0.11 14.30
N ARG A 499 -52.59 0.82 14.32
CA ARG A 499 -51.20 0.32 14.25
C ARG A 499 -50.50 0.57 15.58
N THR A 500 -49.33 -0.01 15.77
CA THR A 500 -48.43 0.26 16.93
C THR A 500 -48.39 1.75 17.28
N GLY A 501 -48.61 2.06 18.57
CA GLY A 501 -48.74 3.43 19.07
C GLY A 501 -50.13 4.06 18.81
N ASP A 502 -51.17 3.25 18.68
CA ASP A 502 -52.57 3.64 18.41
C ASP A 502 -52.78 4.55 17.18
N LYS A 503 -51.84 4.50 16.23
CA LYS A 503 -51.91 5.29 15.00
C LYS A 503 -52.96 4.70 14.05
N PRO A 504 -53.78 5.50 13.36
CA PRO A 504 -54.74 4.97 12.40
C PRO A 504 -54.04 4.21 11.25
N ALA A 505 -54.62 3.09 10.82
CA ALA A 505 -54.18 2.31 9.66
C ALA A 505 -54.89 2.78 8.39
N ALA A 506 -54.65 4.02 7.98
CA ALA A 506 -55.27 4.59 6.78
C ALA A 506 -54.93 3.77 5.53
N GLY A 507 -55.93 3.51 4.68
CA GLY A 507 -55.77 2.69 3.47
C GLY A 507 -55.73 1.18 3.72
N ALA A 508 -55.94 0.70 4.94
CA ALA A 508 -55.99 -0.73 5.22
C ALA A 508 -57.22 -1.38 4.56
N ALA A 509 -57.01 -2.49 3.84
CA ALA A 509 -58.08 -3.29 3.27
C ALA A 509 -58.72 -4.17 4.36
N VAL A 510 -60.01 -4.00 4.57
CA VAL A 510 -60.78 -4.70 5.61
C VAL A 510 -61.89 -5.51 4.97
N SER A 511 -61.93 -6.81 5.26
CA SER A 511 -63.01 -7.72 4.87
C SER A 511 -63.97 -7.92 6.03
N LEU A 512 -65.24 -7.62 5.83
CA LEU A 512 -66.31 -7.98 6.76
C LEU A 512 -66.74 -9.42 6.47
N GLN A 513 -66.60 -10.29 7.47
CA GLN A 513 -66.98 -11.69 7.39
C GLN A 513 -68.18 -12.00 8.29
N PHE A 514 -69.02 -12.91 7.82
CA PHE A 514 -70.20 -13.39 8.52
C PHE A 514 -70.19 -14.90 8.64
N ARG A 515 -70.61 -15.40 9.80
CA ARG A 515 -70.88 -16.81 10.05
C ARG A 515 -72.33 -16.95 10.52
N PRO A 516 -73.23 -17.56 9.71
CA PRO A 516 -74.61 -17.80 10.11
C PRO A 516 -74.71 -18.60 11.41
N GLN A 517 -75.76 -18.36 12.20
CA GLN A 517 -76.04 -19.18 13.39
C GLN A 517 -76.21 -20.65 13.01
N GLY A 518 -75.57 -21.56 13.75
CA GLY A 518 -75.54 -22.99 13.45
C GLY A 518 -74.52 -23.41 12.38
N SER A 519 -73.76 -22.48 11.82
CA SER A 519 -72.65 -22.77 10.90
C SER A 519 -71.29 -22.55 11.57
N THR A 520 -70.27 -23.28 11.11
CA THR A 520 -68.86 -23.09 11.50
C THR A 520 -68.08 -22.24 10.48
N THR A 521 -68.62 -22.04 9.28
CA THR A 521 -67.93 -21.43 8.14
C THR A 521 -68.11 -19.92 8.09
N TRP A 522 -67.00 -19.20 7.94
CA TRP A 522 -67.00 -17.76 7.68
C TRP A 522 -67.06 -17.48 6.18
N SER A 523 -67.88 -16.51 5.77
CA SER A 523 -67.89 -15.98 4.40
C SER A 523 -67.66 -14.48 4.40
N THR A 524 -66.89 -13.98 3.42
CA THR A 524 -66.72 -12.54 3.21
C THR A 524 -67.98 -11.96 2.58
N VAL A 525 -68.61 -11.00 3.26
CA VAL A 525 -69.86 -10.36 2.82
C VAL A 525 -69.61 -9.01 2.17
N ALA A 526 -68.59 -8.29 2.63
CA ALA A 526 -68.21 -6.99 2.09
C ALA A 526 -66.72 -6.73 2.29
N LYS A 527 -66.18 -5.82 1.48
CA LYS A 527 -64.83 -5.27 1.63
C LYS A 527 -64.91 -3.75 1.66
N ALA A 528 -64.05 -3.12 2.44
CA ALA A 528 -63.92 -1.68 2.52
C ALA A 528 -62.47 -1.31 2.82
N THR A 529 -62.10 -0.08 2.49
CA THR A 529 -60.78 0.47 2.82
C THR A 529 -60.95 1.44 3.98
N ALA A 530 -60.05 1.35 4.96
CA ALA A 530 -60.04 2.25 6.10
C ALA A 530 -59.70 3.69 5.68
N ASP A 531 -60.48 4.66 6.16
CA ASP A 531 -60.26 6.08 5.93
C ASP A 531 -59.02 6.62 6.70
N SER A 532 -58.76 7.93 6.64
CA SER A 532 -57.64 8.57 7.34
C SER A 532 -57.66 8.39 8.86
N LYS A 533 -58.82 8.06 9.44
CA LYS A 533 -59.00 7.75 10.87
C LYS A 533 -58.92 6.24 11.14
N GLY A 534 -58.49 5.43 10.17
CA GLY A 534 -58.43 3.99 10.30
C GLY A 534 -59.82 3.33 10.34
N THR A 535 -60.87 4.01 9.86
CA THR A 535 -62.25 3.52 9.96
C THR A 535 -62.73 2.95 8.63
N ALA A 536 -63.18 1.69 8.63
CA ALA A 536 -63.85 1.05 7.51
C ALA A 536 -65.34 0.86 7.85
N ARG A 537 -66.24 1.37 7.02
CA ARG A 537 -67.69 1.28 7.22
C ARG A 537 -68.31 0.30 6.25
N PHE A 538 -69.21 -0.52 6.75
CA PHE A 538 -69.94 -1.52 5.98
C PHE A 538 -71.43 -1.33 6.16
N THR A 539 -72.18 -1.50 5.08
CA THR A 539 -73.64 -1.59 5.12
C THR A 539 -74.04 -2.92 4.52
N THR A 540 -74.87 -3.67 5.24
CA THR A 540 -75.41 -4.95 4.76
C THR A 540 -76.88 -5.08 5.14
N THR A 541 -77.59 -6.01 4.53
CA THR A 541 -79.01 -6.25 4.83
C THR A 541 -79.13 -7.31 5.92
N ALA A 542 -79.88 -7.02 6.97
CA ALA A 542 -80.18 -7.99 8.01
C ALA A 542 -81.14 -9.08 7.49
N ARG A 543 -80.62 -10.29 7.28
CA ARG A 543 -81.42 -11.41 6.76
C ARG A 543 -81.54 -12.59 7.71
N ARG A 544 -80.55 -12.80 8.57
CA ARG A 544 -80.52 -13.94 9.49
C ARG A 544 -79.57 -13.70 10.66
N ASN A 545 -79.79 -14.41 11.76
CA ASN A 545 -78.90 -14.44 12.91
C ASN A 545 -77.51 -14.97 12.55
N GLY A 546 -76.49 -14.45 13.21
CA GLY A 546 -75.12 -14.97 13.09
C GLY A 546 -74.10 -14.11 13.80
N THR A 547 -72.84 -14.33 13.44
CA THR A 547 -71.68 -13.66 14.03
C THR A 547 -70.90 -12.93 12.96
N TRP A 548 -70.44 -11.73 13.27
CA TRP A 548 -69.62 -10.88 12.40
C TRP A 548 -68.19 -10.81 12.94
N ARG A 549 -67.21 -10.67 12.04
CA ARG A 549 -65.84 -10.25 12.36
C ARG A 549 -65.28 -9.42 11.22
N ALA A 550 -64.34 -8.52 11.53
CA ALA A 550 -63.55 -7.82 10.53
C ALA A 550 -62.15 -8.46 10.47
N VAL A 551 -61.67 -8.68 9.25
CA VAL A 551 -60.31 -9.17 8.98
C VAL A 551 -59.59 -8.10 8.18
N THR A 552 -58.53 -7.55 8.74
CA THR A 552 -57.64 -6.61 8.07
C THR A 552 -56.54 -7.39 7.38
N ALA A 553 -56.36 -7.16 6.08
CA ALA A 553 -55.29 -7.76 5.32
C ALA A 553 -53.93 -7.16 5.74
N GLU A 554 -52.89 -7.98 5.70
CA GLU A 554 -51.54 -7.47 5.79
C GLU A 554 -51.25 -6.51 4.63
N LYS A 555 -50.37 -5.54 4.88
CA LYS A 555 -49.79 -4.73 3.83
C LYS A 555 -48.30 -4.96 3.90
N LYS A 556 -47.79 -5.73 2.93
CA LYS A 556 -46.39 -6.10 2.79
C LYS A 556 -45.49 -4.88 3.08
N LEU A 557 -44.46 -5.10 3.89
CA LEU A 557 -43.48 -4.07 4.30
C LEU A 557 -44.03 -2.93 5.18
N THR A 558 -45.32 -2.90 5.52
CA THR A 558 -45.90 -1.79 6.29
C THR A 558 -46.52 -2.25 7.59
N TRP A 559 -47.33 -3.32 7.57
CA TRP A 559 -48.03 -3.80 8.75
C TRP A 559 -48.59 -5.22 8.61
N THR A 560 -48.85 -5.86 9.74
CA THR A 560 -49.40 -7.23 9.84
C THR A 560 -50.90 -7.28 9.53
N SER A 561 -51.43 -8.49 9.34
CA SER A 561 -52.88 -8.74 9.36
C SER A 561 -53.42 -8.78 10.80
N SER A 562 -54.72 -8.55 10.98
CA SER A 562 -55.39 -8.66 12.27
C SER A 562 -56.86 -9.04 12.10
N THR A 563 -57.41 -9.77 13.07
CA THR A 563 -58.83 -10.14 13.11
C THR A 563 -59.48 -9.58 14.37
N SER A 564 -60.66 -8.98 14.22
CA SER A 564 -61.40 -8.44 15.36
C SER A 564 -61.99 -9.53 16.24
N ALA A 565 -62.32 -9.17 17.49
CA ALA A 565 -63.32 -9.90 18.26
C ALA A 565 -64.64 -9.99 17.47
N THR A 566 -65.44 -11.01 17.80
CA THR A 566 -66.71 -11.28 17.13
C THR A 566 -67.85 -10.43 17.68
N VAL A 567 -68.77 -10.02 16.80
CA VAL A 567 -70.01 -9.33 17.18
C VAL A 567 -71.20 -10.20 16.79
N THR A 568 -72.05 -10.55 17.75
CA THR A 568 -73.28 -11.31 17.48
C THR A 568 -74.38 -10.37 16.97
N GLY A 569 -74.90 -10.67 15.77
CA GLY A 569 -76.05 -9.97 15.20
C GLY A 569 -77.29 -10.85 15.23
N LYS A 570 -78.33 -10.40 15.92
CA LYS A 570 -79.67 -11.01 15.90
C LYS A 570 -80.58 -10.25 14.93
N VAL A 571 -81.45 -10.98 14.26
CA VAL A 571 -82.41 -10.44 13.31
C VAL A 571 -83.82 -10.82 13.74
N LYS A 572 -84.66 -9.83 14.05
CA LYS A 572 -86.09 -10.06 14.30
C LYS A 572 -86.88 -9.90 13.00
N ALA A 573 -87.95 -10.66 12.83
CA ALA A 573 -88.90 -10.45 11.77
C ALA A 573 -89.65 -9.12 11.95
N THR A 574 -90.16 -8.57 10.85
CA THR A 574 -91.27 -7.62 10.91
C THR A 574 -92.52 -8.42 11.20
N LEU A 575 -93.26 -8.10 12.27
CA LEU A 575 -94.53 -8.73 12.61
C LEU A 575 -95.53 -7.63 12.97
N THR A 576 -96.63 -7.56 12.22
CA THR A 576 -97.67 -6.55 12.40
C THR A 576 -99.05 -7.20 12.36
N VAL A 577 -99.98 -6.68 13.14
CA VAL A 577 -101.41 -7.05 13.06
C VAL A 577 -102.14 -5.84 12.52
N LYS A 578 -102.81 -6.00 11.37
CA LYS A 578 -103.51 -4.89 10.72
C LYS A 578 -104.90 -4.73 11.32
N SER A 579 -105.24 -3.50 11.71
CA SER A 579 -106.56 -3.09 12.19
C SER A 579 -107.25 -4.10 13.12
N PRO A 580 -106.62 -4.44 14.26
CA PRO A 580 -107.19 -5.44 15.15
C PRO A 580 -108.53 -4.96 15.72
N ALA A 581 -109.52 -5.85 15.77
CA ALA A 581 -110.78 -5.58 16.46
C ALA A 581 -110.53 -5.23 17.94
N THR A 582 -111.19 -4.18 18.44
CA THR A 582 -111.05 -3.69 19.82
C THR A 582 -112.29 -3.94 20.68
N GLY A 583 -113.40 -4.37 20.08
CA GLY A 583 -114.64 -4.74 20.76
C GLY A 583 -115.19 -6.05 20.17
N VAL A 584 -115.46 -7.04 21.03
CA VAL A 584 -115.97 -8.36 20.63
C VAL A 584 -116.96 -8.90 21.65
N HIS A 585 -117.81 -9.86 21.25
CA HIS A 585 -118.73 -10.52 22.16
C HIS A 585 -118.14 -11.81 22.72
N ARG A 586 -118.40 -12.09 24.01
CA ARG A 586 -117.96 -13.34 24.65
C ARG A 586 -118.47 -14.58 23.90
N GLY A 587 -117.63 -15.60 23.80
CA GLY A 587 -117.96 -16.87 23.13
C GLY A 587 -118.09 -16.81 21.61
N LYS A 588 -117.92 -15.63 20.98
CA LYS A 588 -117.92 -15.49 19.52
C LYS A 588 -116.50 -15.55 18.96
N ASN A 589 -116.40 -16.09 17.75
CA ASN A 589 -115.15 -16.13 16.98
C ASN A 589 -114.80 -14.73 16.49
N VAL A 590 -113.55 -14.30 16.70
CA VAL A 590 -112.97 -13.12 16.08
C VAL A 590 -111.66 -13.50 15.40
N THR A 591 -111.51 -13.12 14.14
CA THR A 591 -110.31 -13.42 13.34
C THR A 591 -109.39 -12.20 13.30
N TYR A 592 -108.11 -12.40 13.61
CA TYR A 592 -107.07 -11.38 13.45
C TYR A 592 -106.08 -11.79 12.37
N HIS A 593 -105.70 -10.82 11.55
CA HIS A 593 -104.74 -11.01 10.46
C HIS A 593 -103.39 -10.42 10.83
N ALA A 594 -102.40 -11.29 10.98
CA ALA A 594 -101.01 -10.92 11.15
C ALA A 594 -100.27 -11.00 9.81
N THR A 595 -99.37 -10.05 9.57
CA THR A 595 -98.40 -10.10 8.47
C THR A 595 -97.00 -10.19 9.05
N SER A 596 -96.19 -11.11 8.53
CA SER A 596 -94.82 -11.33 8.99
C SER A 596 -93.85 -11.48 7.82
N THR A 597 -92.73 -10.76 7.88
CA THR A 597 -91.66 -10.81 6.86
C THR A 597 -90.32 -11.11 7.53
N PRO A 598 -89.56 -12.12 7.06
CA PRO A 598 -89.78 -12.94 5.86
C PRO A 598 -90.72 -14.11 6.13
N TYR A 599 -91.27 -14.67 5.05
CA TYR A 599 -91.85 -16.00 5.06
C TYR A 599 -90.77 -17.05 5.31
N VAL A 600 -91.02 -17.94 6.27
CA VAL A 600 -90.22 -19.14 6.51
C VAL A 600 -91.21 -20.29 6.65
N SER A 601 -91.09 -21.30 5.80
CA SER A 601 -92.01 -22.44 5.76
C SER A 601 -92.17 -23.08 7.14
N GLY A 602 -93.41 -23.43 7.50
CA GLY A 602 -93.75 -24.06 8.77
C GLY A 602 -93.80 -23.10 9.99
N THR A 603 -93.49 -21.81 9.82
CA THR A 603 -93.57 -20.84 10.93
C THR A 603 -95.02 -20.71 11.44
N LYS A 604 -95.18 -20.74 12.77
CA LYS A 604 -96.46 -20.44 13.44
C LYS A 604 -96.41 -19.06 14.08
N ILE A 605 -97.50 -18.30 13.91
CA ILE A 605 -97.75 -17.04 14.62
C ILE A 605 -98.70 -17.34 15.77
N HIS A 606 -98.26 -17.08 16.99
CA HIS A 606 -99.02 -17.28 18.22
C HIS A 606 -99.75 -16.01 18.58
N PHE A 607 -101.08 -16.08 18.70
CA PHE A 607 -101.88 -14.99 19.22
C PHE A 607 -102.02 -15.18 20.74
N GLN A 608 -101.46 -14.24 21.48
CA GLN A 608 -101.28 -14.35 22.93
C GLN A 608 -102.07 -13.26 23.65
N VAL A 609 -102.60 -13.61 24.84
CA VAL A 609 -103.21 -12.66 25.77
C VAL A 609 -102.36 -12.53 27.02
N ARG A 610 -102.33 -11.33 27.60
CA ARG A 610 -101.66 -11.06 28.86
C ARG A 610 -102.59 -11.43 30.03
N LYS A 611 -102.09 -12.27 30.94
CA LYS A 611 -102.75 -12.64 32.21
C LYS A 611 -102.60 -11.54 33.25
N SER A 612 -103.38 -11.64 34.33
CA SER A 612 -103.32 -10.71 35.48
C SER A 612 -101.97 -10.72 36.19
N ASP A 613 -101.27 -11.85 36.19
CA ASP A 613 -99.90 -12.01 36.70
C ASP A 613 -98.82 -11.40 35.77
N GLY A 614 -99.23 -10.81 34.65
CA GLY A 614 -98.36 -10.19 33.66
C GLY A 614 -97.76 -11.16 32.62
N THR A 615 -97.97 -12.47 32.75
CA THR A 615 -97.48 -13.48 31.81
C THR A 615 -98.31 -13.53 30.53
N TRP A 616 -97.74 -14.09 29.45
CA TRP A 616 -98.43 -14.24 28.17
C TRP A 616 -98.87 -15.68 27.96
N THR A 617 -100.11 -15.89 27.53
CA THR A 617 -100.65 -17.22 27.20
C THR A 617 -101.17 -17.23 25.76
N THR A 618 -100.76 -18.24 24.99
CA THR A 618 -101.24 -18.45 23.62
C THR A 618 -102.67 -18.95 23.63
N LEU A 619 -103.59 -18.21 22.99
CA LEU A 619 -104.96 -18.67 22.79
C LEU A 619 -105.11 -19.51 21.51
N THR A 620 -104.40 -19.11 20.46
CA THR A 620 -104.37 -19.86 19.20
C THR A 620 -103.04 -19.64 18.47
N ALA A 621 -102.74 -20.49 17.51
CA ALA A 621 -101.60 -20.34 16.62
C ALA A 621 -102.02 -20.61 15.18
N ALA A 622 -101.59 -19.75 14.26
CA ALA A 622 -101.86 -19.88 12.84
C ALA A 622 -100.54 -20.09 12.08
N ARG A 623 -100.56 -20.95 11.05
CA ARG A 623 -99.40 -21.09 10.16
C ARG A 623 -99.29 -19.84 9.27
N LEU A 624 -98.06 -19.41 9.05
CA LEU A 624 -97.77 -18.36 8.08
C LEU A 624 -97.94 -18.93 6.68
N ASN A 625 -98.74 -18.26 5.85
CA ASN A 625 -98.92 -18.57 4.43
C ASN A 625 -97.74 -18.03 3.61
N ALA A 626 -97.60 -18.52 2.37
CA ALA A 626 -96.50 -18.13 1.48
C ALA A 626 -96.49 -16.62 1.14
N ASP A 627 -97.65 -15.96 1.22
CA ASP A 627 -97.81 -14.50 1.07
C ASP A 627 -97.39 -13.70 2.32
N GLY A 628 -96.95 -14.37 3.39
CA GLY A 628 -96.56 -13.76 4.65
C GLY A 628 -97.73 -13.38 5.57
N THR A 629 -98.94 -13.87 5.31
CA THR A 629 -100.11 -13.66 6.18
C THR A 629 -100.39 -14.85 7.09
N ALA A 630 -100.97 -14.60 8.26
CA ALA A 630 -101.49 -15.64 9.15
C ALA A 630 -102.79 -15.14 9.78
N ALA A 631 -103.87 -15.93 9.72
CA ALA A 631 -105.16 -15.61 10.31
C ALA A 631 -105.43 -16.49 11.53
N GLY A 632 -105.54 -15.88 12.71
CA GLY A 632 -105.85 -16.57 13.95
C GLY A 632 -107.26 -16.25 14.43
N THR A 633 -108.07 -17.29 14.64
CA THR A 633 -109.41 -17.16 15.22
C THR A 633 -109.34 -17.34 16.73
N LEU A 634 -109.75 -16.31 17.47
CA LEU A 634 -109.77 -16.29 18.93
C LEU A 634 -111.21 -16.36 19.44
N VAL A 635 -111.37 -16.98 20.61
CA VAL A 635 -112.61 -16.99 21.39
C VAL A 635 -112.29 -16.53 22.80
N PHE A 636 -112.98 -15.51 23.27
CA PHE A 636 -112.87 -15.01 24.64
C PHE A 636 -113.99 -15.62 25.49
N SER A 637 -113.63 -16.44 26.48
CA SER A 637 -114.59 -17.17 27.31
C SER A 637 -115.19 -16.33 28.46
N ARG A 638 -114.58 -15.20 28.81
CA ARG A 638 -115.05 -14.29 29.86
C ARG A 638 -115.14 -12.86 29.34
N ALA A 639 -116.10 -12.11 29.88
CA ALA A 639 -116.16 -10.66 29.67
C ALA A 639 -115.00 -9.97 30.39
N GLY A 640 -114.58 -8.81 29.89
CA GLY A 640 -113.47 -8.04 30.46
C GLY A 640 -112.59 -7.37 29.41
N THR A 641 -111.47 -6.81 29.88
CA THR A 641 -110.49 -6.14 29.02
C THR A 641 -109.23 -6.99 28.90
N TYR A 642 -108.86 -7.34 27.67
CA TYR A 642 -107.69 -8.17 27.37
C TYR A 642 -106.61 -7.35 26.66
N THR A 643 -105.35 -7.56 27.01
CA THR A 643 -104.20 -7.08 26.22
C THR A 643 -103.69 -8.23 25.35
N VAL A 644 -103.62 -8.02 24.05
CA VAL A 644 -103.31 -9.06 23.05
C VAL A 644 -102.07 -8.69 22.25
N ARG A 645 -101.31 -9.69 21.81
CA ARG A 645 -100.21 -9.54 20.83
C ARG A 645 -100.13 -10.74 19.90
N ALA A 646 -99.51 -10.56 18.74
CA ALA A 646 -98.97 -11.65 17.96
C ALA A 646 -97.49 -11.87 18.32
N HIS A 647 -97.08 -13.13 18.42
CA HIS A 647 -95.71 -13.56 18.69
C HIS A 647 -95.25 -14.53 17.61
N ARG A 648 -94.11 -14.24 16.99
CA ARG A 648 -93.35 -15.17 16.15
C ARG A 648 -92.17 -15.70 16.99
N PRO A 649 -92.14 -17.00 17.33
CA PRO A 649 -91.04 -17.61 18.05
C PRO A 649 -89.72 -17.51 17.30
N ALA A 650 -88.62 -17.44 18.05
CA ALA A 650 -87.28 -17.57 17.47
C ALA A 650 -87.10 -18.91 16.75
N GLY A 651 -86.25 -18.91 15.73
CA GLY A 651 -85.73 -20.09 15.05
C GLY A 651 -84.22 -19.97 14.83
N THR A 652 -83.66 -20.82 13.99
CA THR A 652 -82.23 -20.78 13.64
C THR A 652 -81.84 -19.53 12.84
N THR A 653 -82.80 -18.93 12.13
CA THR A 653 -82.57 -17.77 11.25
C THR A 653 -82.98 -16.44 11.86
N LEU A 654 -83.97 -16.39 12.74
CA LEU A 654 -84.52 -15.15 13.29
C LEU A 654 -84.77 -15.27 14.79
N THR A 655 -84.65 -14.18 15.52
CA THR A 655 -85.01 -14.11 16.95
C THR A 655 -86.51 -13.85 17.14
N ASP A 656 -86.97 -13.91 18.38
CA ASP A 656 -88.36 -13.65 18.74
C ASP A 656 -88.82 -12.29 18.21
N SER A 657 -90.02 -12.26 17.66
CA SER A 657 -90.63 -11.04 17.15
C SER A 657 -92.05 -10.90 17.68
N TYR A 658 -92.40 -9.69 18.07
CA TYR A 658 -93.71 -9.39 18.64
C TYR A 658 -94.34 -8.25 17.84
N SER A 659 -95.65 -8.32 17.65
CA SER A 659 -96.41 -7.16 17.19
C SER A 659 -96.48 -6.10 18.30
N THR A 660 -96.95 -4.90 17.95
CA THR A 660 -97.53 -3.99 18.94
C THR A 660 -98.67 -4.69 19.68
N THR A 661 -98.83 -4.38 20.96
CA THR A 661 -99.96 -4.86 21.76
C THR A 661 -101.21 -4.03 21.46
N TRP A 662 -102.38 -4.64 21.54
CA TRP A 662 -103.66 -3.92 21.48
C TRP A 662 -104.60 -4.39 22.57
N THR A 663 -105.62 -3.57 22.85
CA THR A 663 -106.62 -3.84 23.87
C THR A 663 -107.94 -4.28 23.23
N VAL A 664 -108.54 -5.34 23.77
CA VAL A 664 -109.84 -5.88 23.33
C VAL A 664 -110.81 -5.85 24.50
N ARG A 665 -111.95 -5.17 24.32
CA ARG A 665 -113.08 -5.17 25.26
C ARG A 665 -114.04 -6.29 24.87
N VAL A 666 -114.35 -7.16 25.82
CA VAL A 666 -115.24 -8.31 25.64
C VAL A 666 -116.50 -8.11 26.47
N SER A 667 -117.65 -8.02 25.81
CA SER A 667 -119.00 -7.89 26.43
C SER A 667 -119.73 -9.23 26.46
#